data_AF-A0A836ULI3-F1
#
_entry.id   AF-A0A836ULI3-F1
#
_cell.length_a   1.000
_cell.length_b   1.000
_cell.length_c   1.000
_cell.angle_alpha   90.00
_cell.angle_beta   90.00
_cell.angle_gamma   90.00
#
_symmetry.space_group_name_H-M   'P 1'
#
loop_
_entity.id
_entity.type
_entity.pdbx_description
1 polymer ?
#
loop_
_entity_poly.entity_id
_entity_poly.type
_entity_poly.pdbx_seq_one_letter_code
_entity_poly.pdbx_strand_id
1 'polypeptide(L)'
;MTERAADRIERDMQRGHLDARRVLSRYYLAEIDRINEVFLEDPDGRPNSGLREGGVSHAEVNAVIRRSEKTVIFGQQMRLRAGILMKEDEQLSRFHAGHEVVRYFYGAIRLIPDYLLDALFECGISVTMVKDRDLLIYKSPRNHQSFHTGRTRRTIYIPEGVLMSAFERGYHPWAFTEVLLQEAWKLLDYYLIVELARRYQLWMHQHNGVPGFYFVKDTLLGLNKHRRISGEHEQTIRRRFRRGSERGQRRQTKQYDEYDVGSTDTEYMQFYRHYYWDLYSWGRPGKENRPSVDTSMEEQAKVRSGDILLRDAYHVGNDTFHERRESAWATMKIDALKEAFGYPNEYQVDRDIVHPIAFDRARANGQTLEPQSVADLIHDLADAARFGAGRAARSEQLIAQLIAAGLPGAIAFYDAVAEEYAVGLAYVTDVADGFDAVEQCKKEIQALSTTGPEGVPNSVSNDVCDYLATRLLRQIGVELQGFMRLPKRERVEGRHFLRALTLKGLVLARPELDEAAREEMVKPPARDFGPSHHVSKLADVANSVLGRFPTDREPDLLFNILRKMDLHEGYHDVLLQQARGLRVGEAVDWQGDQRALASDLYGLVPERAHLLSTDPSGVRARLNRYDYTRREAPDSEQLLGYLVGVLIRLDRSQQYEDLVERVIEVGEGAVPALREVLAQLGTGQVHRQVIRQGALRALQMIAGLRVE
;
A
#
# COMPACT_ATOMS: atom_id res chain seq x y z
N MET A 1 -54.69 39.20 -42.81
CA MET A 1 -54.37 38.73 -41.44
C MET A 1 -52.89 38.94 -41.22
N THR A 2 -52.54 40.00 -40.50
CA THR A 2 -51.15 40.34 -40.17
C THR A 2 -50.71 39.48 -38.99
N GLU A 3 -49.75 38.61 -39.23
CA GLU A 3 -49.06 37.83 -38.20
C GLU A 3 -48.54 38.79 -37.11
N ARG A 4 -48.89 38.52 -35.84
CA ARG A 4 -48.47 39.39 -34.73
C ARG A 4 -46.94 39.36 -34.66
N ALA A 5 -46.31 40.51 -34.49
CA ALA A 5 -44.85 40.63 -34.44
C ALA A 5 -44.22 39.70 -33.38
N ALA A 6 -44.94 39.41 -32.29
CA ALA A 6 -44.54 38.45 -31.27
C ALA A 6 -44.41 37.01 -31.81
N ASP A 7 -45.39 36.54 -32.61
CA ASP A 7 -45.39 35.19 -33.19
C ASP A 7 -44.27 35.01 -34.23
N ARG A 8 -43.86 36.11 -34.86
CA ARG A 8 -42.74 36.15 -35.82
C ARG A 8 -41.40 36.09 -35.10
N ILE A 9 -41.24 36.87 -34.03
CA ILE A 9 -40.03 36.86 -33.18
C ILE A 9 -39.85 35.48 -32.53
N GLU A 10 -40.93 34.87 -32.03
CA GLU A 10 -40.88 33.54 -31.43
C GLU A 10 -40.50 32.46 -32.46
N ARG A 11 -41.04 32.53 -33.69
CA ARG A 11 -40.64 31.63 -34.77
C ARG A 11 -39.21 31.81 -35.23
N ASP A 12 -38.73 33.05 -35.32
CA ASP A 12 -37.36 33.35 -35.72
C ASP A 12 -36.36 32.93 -34.63
N MET A 13 -36.72 33.08 -33.34
CA MET A 13 -35.96 32.48 -32.23
C MET A 13 -35.95 30.96 -32.32
N GLN A 14 -37.10 30.30 -32.52
CA GLN A 14 -37.17 28.84 -32.66
C GLN A 14 -36.36 28.32 -33.86
N ARG A 15 -36.35 29.04 -34.99
CA ARG A 15 -35.49 28.72 -36.16
C ARG A 15 -34.01 28.92 -35.84
N GLY A 16 -33.64 30.05 -35.23
CA GLY A 16 -32.26 30.28 -34.79
C GLY A 16 -31.77 29.21 -33.82
N HIS A 17 -32.64 28.73 -32.93
CA HIS A 17 -32.34 27.62 -32.01
C HIS A 17 -32.20 26.27 -32.73
N LEU A 18 -33.04 25.97 -33.72
CA LEU A 18 -32.94 24.74 -34.51
C LEU A 18 -31.68 24.72 -35.39
N ASP A 19 -31.29 25.86 -35.97
CA ASP A 19 -30.08 25.98 -36.76
C ASP A 19 -28.82 25.94 -35.89
N ALA A 20 -28.82 26.59 -34.72
CA ALA A 20 -27.75 26.45 -33.74
C ALA A 20 -27.59 25.00 -33.25
N ARG A 21 -28.71 24.29 -33.00
CA ARG A 21 -28.70 22.85 -32.66
C ARG A 21 -28.15 21.99 -33.79
N ARG A 22 -28.48 22.27 -35.06
CA ARG A 22 -27.93 21.55 -36.22
C ARG A 22 -26.43 21.81 -36.40
N VAL A 23 -25.99 23.05 -36.21
CA VAL A 23 -24.57 23.41 -36.27
C VAL A 23 -23.78 22.75 -35.15
N LEU A 24 -24.29 22.79 -33.90
CA LEU A 24 -23.71 22.08 -32.76
C LEU A 24 -23.68 20.56 -32.99
N SER A 25 -24.72 19.98 -33.59
CA SER A 25 -24.76 18.56 -33.92
C SER A 25 -23.76 18.16 -35.00
N ARG A 26 -23.47 19.02 -35.99
CA ARG A 26 -22.43 18.75 -37.01
C ARG A 26 -21.02 18.91 -36.45
N TYR A 27 -20.79 19.94 -35.64
CA TYR A 27 -19.54 20.09 -34.90
C TYR A 27 -19.31 18.92 -33.94
N TYR A 28 -20.36 18.44 -33.27
CA TYR A 28 -20.35 17.26 -32.41
C TYR A 28 -19.94 15.98 -33.15
N LEU A 29 -20.55 15.71 -34.31
CA LEU A 29 -20.19 14.53 -35.11
C LEU A 29 -18.74 14.62 -35.63
N ALA A 30 -18.32 15.79 -36.13
CA ALA A 30 -16.95 15.99 -36.61
C ALA A 30 -15.90 15.89 -35.49
N GLU A 31 -16.20 16.40 -34.30
CA GLU A 31 -15.32 16.30 -33.14
C GLU A 31 -15.27 14.88 -32.58
N ILE A 32 -16.39 14.15 -32.57
CA ILE A 32 -16.41 12.71 -32.26
C ILE A 32 -15.57 11.93 -33.26
N ASP A 33 -15.69 12.21 -34.56
CA ASP A 33 -14.92 11.53 -35.59
C ASP A 33 -13.43 11.80 -35.40
N ARG A 34 -13.02 13.06 -35.15
CA ARG A 34 -11.63 13.43 -34.82
C ARG A 34 -11.11 12.72 -33.57
N ILE A 35 -11.90 12.70 -32.50
CA ILE A 35 -11.53 12.04 -31.23
C ILE A 35 -11.45 10.51 -31.39
N ASN A 36 -12.33 9.94 -32.22
CA ASN A 36 -12.30 8.53 -32.59
C ASN A 36 -11.06 8.21 -33.43
N GLU A 37 -10.65 9.10 -34.34
CA GLU A 37 -9.41 8.97 -35.12
C GLU A 37 -8.19 8.97 -34.19
N VAL A 38 -8.06 9.94 -33.27
CA VAL A 38 -6.98 9.98 -32.27
C VAL A 38 -6.97 8.72 -31.40
N PHE A 39 -8.14 8.18 -31.05
CA PHE A 39 -8.20 6.92 -30.31
C PHE A 39 -7.76 5.72 -31.17
N LEU A 40 -8.11 5.69 -32.45
CA LEU A 40 -7.69 4.62 -33.37
C LEU A 40 -6.16 4.67 -33.60
N GLU A 41 -5.53 5.84 -33.40
CA GLU A 41 -4.07 6.00 -33.43
C GLU A 41 -3.37 5.39 -32.20
N ASP A 42 -3.97 5.47 -31.00
CA ASP A 42 -3.45 4.81 -29.78
C ASP A 42 -4.57 4.13 -28.94
N PRO A 43 -5.09 2.98 -29.38
CA PRO A 43 -6.12 2.25 -28.65
C PRO A 43 -5.62 1.61 -27.35
N ASP A 44 -4.30 1.55 -27.17
CA ASP A 44 -3.63 0.75 -26.15
C ASP A 44 -3.13 1.57 -24.95
N GLY A 45 -3.12 2.91 -25.02
CA GLY A 45 -2.76 3.84 -23.92
C GLY A 45 -3.67 3.85 -22.67
N ARG A 46 -4.57 2.87 -22.51
CA ARG A 46 -5.50 2.79 -21.38
C ARG A 46 -4.87 2.15 -20.13
N PRO A 47 -5.40 2.45 -18.92
CA PRO A 47 -5.07 1.68 -17.73
C PRO A 47 -5.45 0.21 -17.92
N ASN A 48 -4.52 -0.70 -17.62
CA ASN A 48 -4.78 -2.13 -17.66
C ASN A 48 -5.79 -2.54 -16.58
N SER A 49 -6.60 -3.57 -16.86
CA SER A 49 -7.61 -4.14 -15.97
C SER A 49 -7.59 -5.66 -16.02
N GLY A 50 -8.14 -6.31 -14.99
CA GLY A 50 -8.06 -7.75 -14.78
C GLY A 50 -7.09 -8.15 -13.68
N LEU A 51 -7.11 -9.44 -13.35
CA LEU A 51 -6.24 -10.07 -12.34
C LEU A 51 -4.79 -10.15 -12.84
N ARG A 52 -3.89 -9.42 -12.18
CA ARG A 52 -2.49 -9.28 -12.60
C ARG A 52 -1.58 -8.94 -11.43
N GLU A 53 -0.30 -9.16 -11.66
CA GLU A 53 0.81 -8.79 -10.80
C GLU A 53 1.86 -7.97 -11.54
N GLY A 54 2.51 -7.07 -10.81
CA GLY A 54 3.58 -6.24 -11.34
C GLY A 54 3.14 -5.28 -12.45
N GLY A 55 4.14 -4.85 -13.23
CA GLY A 55 3.98 -3.87 -14.31
C GLY A 55 3.64 -4.52 -15.66
N VAL A 56 2.38 -4.92 -15.84
CA VAL A 56 1.84 -5.33 -17.14
C VAL A 56 1.03 -4.19 -17.74
N SER A 57 1.45 -3.71 -18.91
CA SER A 57 0.72 -2.66 -19.64
C SER A 57 -0.47 -3.23 -20.40
N HIS A 58 -1.47 -2.38 -20.67
CA HIS A 58 -2.64 -2.76 -21.45
C HIS A 58 -2.27 -3.16 -22.89
N ALA A 59 -1.30 -2.45 -23.49
CA ALA A 59 -0.76 -2.73 -24.81
C ALA A 59 -0.21 -4.17 -24.94
N GLU A 60 0.57 -4.61 -23.95
CA GLU A 60 1.18 -5.94 -23.94
C GLU A 60 0.11 -7.04 -23.94
N VAL A 61 -0.91 -6.91 -23.09
CA VAL A 61 -1.99 -7.89 -22.99
C VAL A 61 -2.82 -7.91 -24.26
N ASN A 62 -3.15 -6.74 -24.81
CA ASN A 62 -3.90 -6.65 -26.06
C ASN A 62 -3.13 -7.25 -27.23
N ALA A 63 -1.81 -7.08 -27.29
CA ALA A 63 -0.99 -7.72 -28.32
C ALA A 63 -1.06 -9.26 -28.23
N VAL A 64 -1.01 -9.82 -27.02
CA VAL A 64 -1.14 -11.28 -26.84
C VAL A 64 -2.55 -11.76 -27.12
N ILE A 65 -3.56 -11.01 -26.69
CA ILE A 65 -4.94 -11.27 -27.06
C ILE A 65 -5.00 -11.23 -28.59
N ARG A 66 -4.79 -10.14 -29.32
CA ARG A 66 -4.93 -10.12 -30.81
C ARG A 66 -4.34 -11.32 -31.55
N ARG A 67 -3.20 -11.88 -31.11
CA ARG A 67 -2.50 -13.01 -31.76
C ARG A 67 -2.96 -14.43 -31.36
N SER A 68 -3.66 -14.59 -30.23
CA SER A 68 -3.99 -15.92 -29.69
C SER A 68 -5.30 -16.47 -30.26
N GLU A 69 -5.42 -17.79 -30.39
CA GLU A 69 -6.71 -18.42 -30.69
C GLU A 69 -7.70 -18.20 -29.53
N LYS A 70 -8.98 -17.98 -29.85
CA LYS A 70 -10.02 -17.70 -28.86
C LYS A 70 -11.31 -18.38 -29.19
N THR A 71 -12.09 -18.57 -28.14
CA THR A 71 -13.43 -19.09 -28.27
C THR A 71 -14.31 -18.47 -27.20
N VAL A 72 -15.52 -18.08 -27.58
CA VAL A 72 -16.51 -17.55 -26.63
C VAL A 72 -17.12 -18.73 -25.87
N ILE A 73 -17.06 -18.67 -24.55
CA ILE A 73 -17.57 -19.72 -23.65
C ILE A 73 -18.82 -19.28 -22.86
N PHE A 74 -19.06 -17.97 -22.74
CA PHE A 74 -20.28 -17.40 -22.15
C PHE A 74 -20.67 -16.10 -22.86
N GLY A 75 -21.97 -15.89 -23.04
CA GLY A 75 -22.52 -14.70 -23.68
C GLY A 75 -22.23 -14.61 -25.18
N GLN A 76 -22.39 -13.41 -25.74
CA GLN A 76 -22.02 -13.09 -27.11
C GLN A 76 -21.06 -11.91 -27.08
N GLN A 77 -19.91 -12.04 -27.74
CA GLN A 77 -18.96 -10.94 -27.79
C GLN A 77 -19.49 -9.81 -28.66
N MET A 78 -19.50 -8.60 -28.11
CA MET A 78 -19.93 -7.41 -28.83
C MET A 78 -18.83 -6.95 -29.80
N ARG A 79 -19.18 -6.84 -31.08
CA ARG A 79 -18.29 -6.35 -32.15
C ARG A 79 -18.48 -4.86 -32.47
N LEU A 80 -19.33 -4.19 -31.71
CA LEU A 80 -19.76 -2.81 -31.96
C LEU A 80 -19.25 -1.87 -30.86
N ARG A 81 -18.56 -0.79 -31.26
CA ARG A 81 -18.33 0.38 -30.41
C ARG A 81 -19.17 1.53 -30.93
N ALA A 82 -20.05 2.07 -30.09
CA ALA A 82 -20.97 3.16 -30.47
C ALA A 82 -21.78 2.88 -31.76
N GLY A 83 -22.07 1.60 -32.05
CA GLY A 83 -22.76 1.18 -33.28
C GLY A 83 -21.86 0.95 -34.50
N ILE A 84 -20.55 1.20 -34.39
CA ILE A 84 -19.57 0.97 -35.46
C ILE A 84 -18.90 -0.40 -35.28
N LEU A 85 -18.85 -1.17 -36.36
CA LEU A 85 -18.16 -2.46 -36.41
C LEU A 85 -16.64 -2.26 -36.33
N MET A 86 -15.98 -2.95 -35.40
CA MET A 86 -14.53 -2.95 -35.33
C MET A 86 -13.95 -3.73 -36.52
N LYS A 87 -13.24 -3.04 -37.42
CA LYS A 87 -12.76 -3.57 -38.72
C LYS A 87 -11.79 -4.76 -38.61
N GLU A 88 -11.15 -4.92 -37.45
CA GLU A 88 -10.13 -5.94 -37.19
C GLU A 88 -10.68 -7.23 -36.55
N ASP A 89 -11.98 -7.29 -36.22
CA ASP A 89 -12.52 -8.41 -35.44
C ASP A 89 -13.04 -9.54 -36.35
N GLU A 90 -12.46 -10.73 -36.21
CA GLU A 90 -13.01 -11.99 -36.74
C GLU A 90 -14.18 -12.49 -35.89
N GLN A 91 -15.11 -13.23 -36.51
CA GLN A 91 -16.18 -13.89 -35.75
C GLN A 91 -15.58 -15.09 -35.00
N LEU A 92 -15.52 -14.99 -33.66
CA LEU A 92 -15.01 -16.08 -32.84
C LEU A 92 -15.93 -17.30 -32.88
N SER A 93 -15.32 -18.48 -32.86
CA SER A 93 -16.04 -19.73 -32.67
C SER A 93 -16.70 -19.78 -31.29
N ARG A 94 -17.76 -20.57 -31.18
CA ARG A 94 -18.35 -20.95 -29.88
C ARG A 94 -17.78 -22.27 -29.43
N PHE A 95 -17.58 -22.41 -28.13
CA PHE A 95 -16.95 -23.60 -27.58
C PHE A 95 -17.88 -24.81 -27.66
N HIS A 96 -17.32 -25.98 -27.98
CA HIS A 96 -18.10 -27.22 -28.10
C HIS A 96 -18.38 -27.79 -26.70
N ALA A 97 -19.65 -28.12 -26.41
CA ALA A 97 -20.14 -28.45 -25.06
C ALA A 97 -19.63 -29.78 -24.46
N GLY A 98 -18.87 -30.59 -25.20
CA GLY A 98 -18.44 -31.94 -24.80
C GLY A 98 -17.17 -32.04 -23.97
N HIS A 99 -16.49 -30.92 -23.66
CA HIS A 99 -15.20 -30.93 -22.96
C HIS A 99 -15.37 -30.84 -21.43
N GLU A 100 -14.61 -31.59 -20.62
CA GLU A 100 -14.79 -31.65 -19.15
C GLU A 100 -14.60 -30.28 -18.46
N VAL A 101 -13.62 -29.51 -18.92
CA VAL A 101 -13.36 -28.13 -18.49
C VAL A 101 -14.58 -27.20 -18.69
N VAL A 102 -15.40 -27.48 -19.71
CA VAL A 102 -16.64 -26.71 -19.97
C VAL A 102 -17.68 -27.01 -18.91
N ARG A 103 -17.80 -28.28 -18.51
CA ARG A 103 -18.70 -28.67 -17.42
C ARG A 103 -18.29 -28.01 -16.11
N TYR A 104 -16.98 -27.90 -15.85
CA TYR A 104 -16.45 -27.17 -14.71
C TYR A 104 -16.80 -25.68 -14.78
N PHE A 105 -16.55 -25.02 -15.91
CA PHE A 105 -16.90 -23.61 -16.12
C PHE A 105 -18.41 -23.35 -15.96
N TYR A 106 -19.27 -24.16 -16.57
CA TYR A 106 -20.73 -24.02 -16.36
C TYR A 106 -21.15 -24.37 -14.94
N GLY A 107 -20.38 -25.19 -14.22
CA GLY A 107 -20.50 -25.36 -12.77
C GLY A 107 -20.28 -24.04 -12.04
N ALA A 108 -19.27 -23.26 -12.43
CA ALA A 108 -19.00 -21.93 -11.87
C ALA A 108 -20.10 -20.91 -12.22
N ILE A 109 -20.58 -20.91 -13.48
CA ILE A 109 -21.66 -20.01 -13.92
C ILE A 109 -22.96 -20.27 -13.16
N ARG A 110 -23.27 -21.53 -12.82
CA ARG A 110 -24.48 -21.89 -12.05
C ARG A 110 -24.48 -21.37 -10.61
N LEU A 111 -23.32 -20.96 -10.09
CA LEU A 111 -23.21 -20.37 -8.75
C LEU A 111 -23.40 -18.86 -8.75
N ILE A 112 -23.44 -18.23 -9.93
CA ILE A 112 -23.74 -16.80 -10.06
C ILE A 112 -25.24 -16.61 -9.79
N PRO A 113 -25.64 -15.65 -8.92
CA PRO A 113 -27.04 -15.34 -8.70
C PRO A 113 -27.77 -14.92 -9.99
N ASP A 114 -29.00 -15.39 -10.19
CA ASP A 114 -29.79 -15.18 -11.41
C ASP A 114 -29.91 -13.70 -11.81
N TYR A 115 -30.17 -12.81 -10.85
CA TYR A 115 -30.28 -11.36 -11.12
C TYR A 115 -29.00 -10.78 -11.72
N LEU A 116 -27.84 -11.32 -11.32
CA LEU A 116 -26.56 -10.88 -11.84
C LEU A 116 -26.27 -11.49 -13.20
N LEU A 117 -26.61 -12.77 -13.42
CA LEU A 117 -26.57 -13.37 -14.76
C LEU A 117 -27.41 -12.56 -15.76
N ASP A 118 -28.63 -12.18 -15.37
CA ASP A 118 -29.51 -11.33 -16.17
C ASP A 118 -28.85 -9.99 -16.50
N ALA A 119 -28.21 -9.35 -15.51
CA ALA A 119 -27.47 -8.11 -15.73
C ALA A 119 -26.29 -8.28 -16.70
N LEU A 120 -25.58 -9.41 -16.65
CA LEU A 120 -24.50 -9.71 -17.60
C LEU A 120 -25.05 -9.87 -19.02
N PHE A 121 -26.17 -10.58 -19.18
CA PHE A 121 -26.79 -10.77 -20.50
C PHE A 121 -27.36 -9.47 -21.07
N GLU A 122 -28.06 -8.68 -20.26
CA GLU A 122 -28.60 -7.38 -20.69
C GLU A 122 -27.48 -6.41 -21.09
N CYS A 123 -26.38 -6.39 -20.33
CA CYS A 123 -25.21 -5.59 -20.68
C CYS A 123 -24.40 -6.18 -21.84
N GLY A 124 -24.71 -7.39 -22.32
CA GLY A 124 -23.96 -8.06 -23.38
C GLY A 124 -22.52 -8.38 -22.97
N ILE A 125 -22.30 -8.72 -21.70
CA ILE A 125 -21.00 -9.15 -21.18
C ILE A 125 -20.76 -10.60 -21.57
N SER A 126 -19.57 -10.86 -22.12
CA SER A 126 -19.12 -12.19 -22.54
C SER A 126 -17.90 -12.65 -21.76
N VAL A 127 -17.69 -13.96 -21.71
CA VAL A 127 -16.42 -14.56 -21.30
C VAL A 127 -15.81 -15.26 -22.51
N THR A 128 -14.57 -14.90 -22.82
CA THR A 128 -13.83 -15.43 -23.96
C THR A 128 -12.60 -16.15 -23.43
N MET A 129 -12.48 -17.42 -23.77
CA MET A 129 -11.30 -18.20 -23.45
C MET A 129 -10.21 -18.00 -24.50
N VAL A 130 -8.98 -17.86 -24.04
CA VAL A 130 -7.75 -17.82 -24.84
C VAL A 130 -7.09 -19.18 -24.73
N LYS A 131 -7.00 -19.90 -25.84
CA LYS A 131 -6.57 -21.31 -25.87
C LYS A 131 -5.08 -21.50 -25.66
N ASP A 132 -4.70 -22.67 -25.14
CA ASP A 132 -3.31 -23.15 -24.99
C ASP A 132 -2.38 -22.21 -24.21
N ARG A 133 -2.95 -21.40 -23.32
CA ARG A 133 -2.20 -20.45 -22.48
C ARG A 133 -2.33 -20.84 -21.02
N ASP A 134 -1.19 -20.95 -20.33
CA ASP A 134 -1.19 -21.02 -18.86
C ASP A 134 -1.62 -19.68 -18.26
N LEU A 135 -1.05 -18.58 -18.75
CA LEU A 135 -1.34 -17.19 -18.36
C LEU A 135 -1.43 -16.31 -19.61
N LEU A 136 -2.16 -15.19 -19.54
CA LEU A 136 -2.24 -14.23 -20.67
C LEU A 136 -0.89 -13.57 -20.92
N ILE A 137 -0.22 -13.11 -19.86
CA ILE A 137 1.12 -12.56 -19.90
C ILE A 137 1.93 -13.19 -18.78
N TYR A 138 3.17 -13.54 -19.07
CA TYR A 138 4.12 -14.02 -18.08
C TYR A 138 5.49 -13.39 -18.36
N LYS A 139 6.04 -12.67 -17.38
CA LYS A 139 7.42 -12.15 -17.41
C LYS A 139 8.27 -12.79 -16.31
N SER A 140 7.71 -12.86 -15.10
CA SER A 140 8.32 -13.49 -13.92
C SER A 140 7.23 -14.01 -12.96
N PRO A 141 7.56 -14.77 -11.90
CA PRO A 141 6.59 -15.19 -10.90
C PRO A 141 5.76 -14.04 -10.31
N ARG A 142 6.33 -12.84 -10.22
CA ARG A 142 5.73 -11.65 -9.58
C ARG A 142 5.34 -10.55 -10.59
N ASN A 143 5.38 -10.87 -11.88
CA ASN A 143 5.00 -9.97 -12.96
C ASN A 143 4.33 -10.76 -14.10
N HIS A 144 3.01 -10.90 -14.00
CA HIS A 144 2.20 -11.72 -14.89
C HIS A 144 0.75 -11.25 -14.89
N GLN A 145 -0.06 -11.74 -15.83
CA GLN A 145 -1.50 -11.45 -15.89
C GLN A 145 -2.27 -12.70 -16.29
N SER A 146 -3.28 -13.01 -15.49
CA SER A 146 -4.13 -14.18 -15.65
C SER A 146 -5.51 -13.82 -16.22
N PHE A 147 -6.12 -12.71 -15.83
CA PHE A 147 -7.42 -12.29 -16.38
C PHE A 147 -7.30 -10.90 -17.00
N HIS A 148 -8.10 -10.62 -18.03
CA HIS A 148 -8.13 -9.29 -18.63
C HIS A 148 -9.55 -8.86 -18.96
N THR A 149 -9.89 -7.61 -18.64
CA THR A 149 -11.22 -7.06 -18.89
C THR A 149 -11.20 -6.10 -20.07
N GLY A 150 -11.73 -6.57 -21.20
CA GLY A 150 -11.89 -5.82 -22.44
C GLY A 150 -13.07 -4.85 -22.38
N ARG A 151 -12.85 -3.66 -21.83
CA ARG A 151 -13.88 -2.61 -21.65
C ARG A 151 -14.56 -2.13 -22.93
N THR A 152 -13.96 -2.32 -24.11
CA THR A 152 -14.63 -1.98 -25.38
C THR A 152 -15.49 -3.15 -25.89
N ARG A 153 -15.00 -4.38 -25.72
CA ARG A 153 -15.61 -5.61 -26.25
C ARG A 153 -16.63 -6.25 -25.30
N ARG A 154 -16.78 -5.71 -24.09
CA ARG A 154 -17.61 -6.28 -23.02
C ARG A 154 -17.17 -7.68 -22.63
N THR A 155 -15.87 -7.94 -22.66
CA THR A 155 -15.37 -9.31 -22.56
C THR A 155 -14.42 -9.45 -21.39
N ILE A 156 -14.62 -10.51 -20.60
CA ILE A 156 -13.61 -11.01 -19.68
C ILE A 156 -12.82 -12.09 -20.43
N TYR A 157 -11.53 -11.87 -20.60
CA TYR A 157 -10.61 -12.82 -21.22
C TYR A 157 -9.98 -13.68 -20.15
N ILE A 158 -10.06 -14.99 -20.35
CA ILE A 158 -9.48 -15.99 -19.45
C ILE A 158 -8.59 -16.95 -20.24
N PRO A 159 -7.42 -17.35 -19.73
CA PRO A 159 -6.57 -18.37 -20.33
C PRO A 159 -7.10 -19.77 -19.97
N GLU A 160 -7.08 -20.67 -20.94
CA GLU A 160 -7.53 -22.06 -20.76
C GLU A 160 -6.75 -22.79 -19.66
N GLY A 161 -5.45 -22.53 -19.53
CA GLY A 161 -4.59 -23.19 -18.55
C GLY A 161 -4.91 -22.82 -17.09
N VAL A 162 -5.40 -21.61 -16.80
CA VAL A 162 -5.91 -21.28 -15.45
C VAL A 162 -7.15 -22.12 -15.13
N LEU A 163 -8.08 -22.24 -16.08
CA LEU A 163 -9.30 -23.00 -15.91
C LEU A 163 -9.02 -24.52 -15.81
N MET A 164 -8.07 -25.02 -16.60
CA MET A 164 -7.61 -26.40 -16.55
C MET A 164 -6.92 -26.71 -15.22
N SER A 165 -5.98 -25.87 -14.78
CA SER A 165 -5.28 -26.04 -13.50
C SER A 165 -6.24 -26.05 -12.32
N ALA A 166 -7.28 -25.20 -12.35
CA ALA A 166 -8.35 -25.19 -11.35
C ALA A 166 -9.09 -26.55 -11.31
N PHE A 167 -9.44 -27.07 -12.49
CA PHE A 167 -10.15 -28.34 -12.64
C PHE A 167 -9.29 -29.54 -12.21
N GLU A 168 -8.05 -29.63 -12.68
CA GLU A 168 -7.13 -30.75 -12.40
C GLU A 168 -6.75 -30.83 -10.92
N ARG A 169 -6.64 -29.68 -10.24
CA ARG A 169 -6.39 -29.61 -8.79
C ARG A 169 -7.65 -29.83 -7.95
N GLY A 170 -8.81 -30.05 -8.57
CA GLY A 170 -10.06 -30.34 -7.89
C GLY A 170 -10.63 -29.16 -7.10
N TYR A 171 -10.30 -27.92 -7.47
CA TYR A 171 -10.88 -26.74 -6.82
C TYR A 171 -12.40 -26.72 -6.97
N HIS A 172 -13.11 -26.22 -5.97
CA HIS A 172 -14.54 -26.03 -6.07
C HIS A 172 -14.85 -24.95 -7.13
N PRO A 173 -15.87 -25.12 -8.00
CA PRO A 173 -16.18 -24.15 -9.06
C PRO A 173 -16.41 -22.71 -8.56
N TRP A 174 -16.81 -22.55 -7.29
CA TRP A 174 -16.95 -21.25 -6.62
C TRP A 174 -15.69 -20.39 -6.69
N ALA A 175 -14.50 -20.99 -6.58
CA ALA A 175 -13.24 -20.25 -6.70
C ALA A 175 -13.22 -19.46 -8.02
N PHE A 176 -13.61 -20.11 -9.11
CA PHE A 176 -13.67 -19.48 -10.42
C PHE A 176 -14.83 -18.47 -10.53
N THR A 177 -15.99 -18.77 -9.92
CA THR A 177 -17.12 -17.84 -9.84
C THR A 177 -16.72 -16.52 -9.20
N GLU A 178 -15.93 -16.55 -8.12
CA GLU A 178 -15.50 -15.35 -7.40
C GLU A 178 -14.73 -14.37 -8.28
N VAL A 179 -13.74 -14.83 -9.05
CA VAL A 179 -12.99 -13.95 -9.96
C VAL A 179 -13.86 -13.46 -11.11
N LEU A 180 -14.71 -14.34 -11.67
CA LEU A 180 -15.65 -13.92 -12.70
C LEU A 180 -16.57 -12.80 -12.18
N LEU A 181 -17.09 -12.93 -10.96
CA LEU A 181 -17.90 -11.91 -10.31
C LEU A 181 -17.11 -10.61 -10.11
N GLN A 182 -15.86 -10.71 -9.68
CA GLN A 182 -15.01 -9.55 -9.42
C GLN A 182 -14.79 -8.73 -10.69
N GLU A 183 -14.40 -9.39 -11.78
CA GLU A 183 -14.20 -8.75 -13.09
C GLU A 183 -15.52 -8.29 -13.71
N ALA A 184 -16.60 -9.07 -13.55
CA ALA A 184 -17.91 -8.73 -14.05
C ALA A 184 -18.49 -7.49 -13.38
N TRP A 185 -18.40 -7.35 -12.05
CA TRP A 185 -18.85 -6.17 -11.32
C TRP A 185 -18.14 -4.90 -11.79
N LYS A 186 -16.81 -4.96 -11.95
CA LYS A 186 -16.02 -3.84 -12.48
C LYS A 186 -16.48 -3.45 -13.88
N LEU A 187 -16.70 -4.43 -14.76
CA LEU A 187 -17.16 -4.17 -16.13
C LEU A 187 -18.58 -3.60 -16.16
N LEU A 188 -19.47 -4.14 -15.34
CA LEU A 188 -20.82 -3.66 -15.13
C LEU A 188 -20.82 -2.20 -14.64
N ASP A 189 -20.03 -1.86 -13.62
CA ASP A 189 -19.94 -0.50 -13.08
C ASP A 189 -19.34 0.47 -14.11
N TYR A 190 -18.31 0.06 -14.86
CA TYR A 190 -17.80 0.84 -16.01
C TYR A 190 -18.91 1.18 -17.01
N TYR A 191 -19.73 0.20 -17.39
CA TYR A 191 -20.79 0.41 -18.36
C TYR A 191 -21.94 1.25 -17.83
N LEU A 192 -22.18 1.22 -16.52
CA LEU A 192 -23.14 2.11 -15.91
C LEU A 192 -22.70 3.57 -16.04
N ILE A 193 -21.40 3.85 -15.86
CA ILE A 193 -20.83 5.20 -16.07
C ILE A 193 -20.99 5.63 -17.53
N VAL A 194 -20.65 4.76 -18.47
CA VAL A 194 -20.78 5.03 -19.92
C VAL A 194 -22.24 5.31 -20.30
N GLU A 195 -23.17 4.51 -19.79
CA GLU A 195 -24.60 4.69 -20.11
C GLU A 195 -25.20 5.90 -19.39
N LEU A 196 -24.74 6.22 -18.18
CA LEU A 196 -25.08 7.48 -17.51
C LEU A 196 -24.61 8.68 -18.35
N ALA A 197 -23.39 8.66 -18.86
CA ALA A 197 -22.86 9.71 -19.73
C ALA A 197 -23.70 9.89 -21.01
N ARG A 198 -24.13 8.79 -21.64
CA ARG A 198 -25.03 8.83 -22.81
C ARG A 198 -26.40 9.41 -22.49
N ARG A 199 -27.01 8.99 -21.38
CA ARG A 199 -28.30 9.53 -20.92
C ARG A 199 -28.19 11.01 -20.59
N TYR A 200 -27.05 11.44 -20.06
CA TYR A 200 -26.68 12.84 -19.90
C TYR A 200 -26.69 13.61 -21.20
N GLN A 201 -25.93 13.13 -22.18
CA GLN A 201 -25.81 13.76 -23.49
C GLN A 201 -27.18 13.86 -24.15
N LEU A 202 -27.96 12.77 -24.14
CA LEU A 202 -29.32 12.75 -24.68
C LEU A 202 -30.24 13.78 -23.99
N TRP A 203 -30.20 13.84 -22.65
CA TRP A 203 -31.02 14.79 -21.90
C TRP A 203 -30.64 16.23 -22.23
N MET A 204 -29.34 16.55 -22.27
CA MET A 204 -28.83 17.88 -22.59
C MET A 204 -29.08 18.27 -24.05
N HIS A 205 -29.16 17.32 -24.98
CA HIS A 205 -29.62 17.60 -26.34
C HIS A 205 -31.11 17.98 -26.39
N GLN A 206 -31.91 17.42 -25.50
CA GLN A 206 -33.37 17.65 -25.45
C GLN A 206 -33.75 18.89 -24.64
N HIS A 207 -32.99 19.21 -23.57
CA HIS A 207 -33.32 20.23 -22.57
C HIS A 207 -32.25 21.32 -22.49
N ASN A 208 -32.67 22.56 -22.23
CA ASN A 208 -31.74 23.65 -21.95
C ASN A 208 -31.38 23.63 -20.46
N GLY A 209 -30.18 23.17 -20.12
CA GLY A 209 -29.66 23.22 -18.77
C GLY A 209 -28.76 22.04 -18.42
N VAL A 210 -28.55 21.87 -17.12
CA VAL A 210 -27.67 20.86 -16.54
C VAL A 210 -28.54 19.87 -15.76
N PRO A 211 -28.50 18.55 -16.04
CA PRO A 211 -29.36 17.59 -15.35
C PRO A 211 -29.15 17.63 -13.83
N GLY A 212 -30.24 17.79 -13.08
CA GLY A 212 -30.20 17.84 -11.62
C GLY A 212 -29.86 16.50 -10.98
N PHE A 213 -29.54 16.52 -9.68
CA PHE A 213 -29.26 15.31 -8.90
C PHE A 213 -30.33 14.21 -9.05
N TYR A 214 -31.61 14.58 -9.07
CA TYR A 214 -32.71 13.63 -9.22
C TYR A 214 -32.72 12.93 -10.57
N PHE A 215 -32.36 13.62 -11.66
CA PHE A 215 -32.21 12.96 -12.97
C PHE A 215 -31.14 11.88 -12.91
N VAL A 216 -29.99 12.17 -12.30
CA VAL A 216 -28.87 11.22 -12.21
C VAL A 216 -29.23 10.05 -11.33
N LYS A 217 -29.79 10.35 -10.15
CA LYS A 217 -30.33 9.41 -9.20
C LYS A 217 -31.29 8.43 -9.90
N ASP A 218 -32.31 8.94 -10.56
CA ASP A 218 -33.35 8.12 -11.18
C ASP A 218 -32.83 7.38 -12.42
N THR A 219 -31.90 7.98 -13.17
CA THR A 219 -31.22 7.31 -14.29
C THR A 219 -30.38 6.14 -13.78
N LEU A 220 -29.58 6.33 -12.74
CA LEU A 220 -28.78 5.27 -12.14
C LEU A 220 -29.66 4.15 -11.58
N LEU A 221 -30.71 4.49 -10.82
CA LEU A 221 -31.68 3.49 -10.36
C LEU A 221 -32.34 2.75 -11.53
N GLY A 222 -32.63 3.46 -12.61
CA GLY A 222 -33.23 2.92 -13.82
C GLY A 222 -32.32 1.93 -14.54
N LEU A 223 -31.04 2.28 -14.69
CA LEU A 223 -30.02 1.47 -15.34
C LEU A 223 -29.53 0.31 -14.46
N ASN A 224 -29.74 0.38 -13.15
CA ASN A 224 -29.24 -0.61 -12.19
C ASN A 224 -30.32 -1.59 -11.69
N LYS A 225 -31.49 -1.62 -12.33
CA LYS A 225 -32.65 -2.44 -11.89
C LYS A 225 -32.32 -3.92 -11.71
N HIS A 226 -31.44 -4.46 -12.54
CA HIS A 226 -31.03 -5.86 -12.54
C HIS A 226 -29.97 -6.18 -11.48
N ARG A 227 -29.34 -5.16 -10.89
CA ARG A 227 -28.34 -5.35 -9.82
C ARG A 227 -28.92 -5.16 -8.41
N ARG A 228 -30.24 -4.96 -8.33
CA ARG A 228 -31.00 -5.04 -7.08
C ARG A 228 -31.26 -6.51 -6.78
N ILE A 229 -31.03 -6.94 -5.54
CA ILE A 229 -31.50 -8.24 -5.04
C ILE A 229 -33.02 -8.23 -5.19
N SER A 230 -33.57 -8.90 -6.20
CA SER A 230 -35.01 -8.91 -6.49
C SER A 230 -35.69 -10.08 -5.76
N GLY A 231 -36.85 -9.84 -5.14
CA GLY A 231 -37.80 -10.88 -4.73
C GLY A 231 -37.75 -11.38 -3.27
N GLU A 232 -38.54 -12.42 -2.97
CA GLU A 232 -38.74 -13.04 -1.64
C GLU A 232 -37.45 -13.45 -0.92
N HIS A 233 -36.35 -13.64 -1.66
CA HIS A 233 -35.01 -13.88 -1.11
C HIS A 233 -34.45 -12.66 -0.38
N GLU A 234 -34.80 -11.43 -0.77
CA GLU A 234 -34.41 -10.23 -0.04
C GLU A 234 -35.04 -10.23 1.37
N GLN A 235 -36.31 -10.62 1.51
CA GLN A 235 -36.95 -10.74 2.83
C GLN A 235 -36.37 -11.87 3.67
N THR A 236 -35.92 -12.95 3.04
CA THR A 236 -35.34 -14.12 3.71
C THR A 236 -33.89 -13.88 4.14
N ILE A 237 -33.09 -13.24 3.29
CA ILE A 237 -31.76 -12.69 3.60
C ILE A 237 -31.90 -11.61 4.68
N ARG A 238 -32.85 -10.67 4.58
CA ARG A 238 -33.20 -9.68 5.63
C ARG A 238 -33.59 -10.35 6.96
N ARG A 239 -34.31 -11.48 6.94
CA ARG A 239 -34.69 -12.25 8.15
C ARG A 239 -33.49 -13.00 8.75
N ARG A 240 -32.56 -13.50 7.95
CA ARG A 240 -31.29 -14.11 8.43
C ARG A 240 -30.30 -13.05 8.95
N PHE A 241 -30.15 -11.92 8.26
CA PHE A 241 -29.39 -10.73 8.72
C PHE A 241 -29.88 -10.25 10.09
N ARG A 242 -31.18 -10.31 10.36
CA ARG A 242 -31.79 -9.94 11.65
C ARG A 242 -31.60 -10.97 12.76
N ARG A 243 -31.31 -12.24 12.45
CA ARG A 243 -31.30 -13.34 13.44
C ARG A 243 -29.93 -13.98 13.69
N GLY A 244 -28.98 -13.88 12.74
CA GLY A 244 -27.77 -14.70 12.76
C GLY A 244 -26.45 -14.00 13.08
N SER A 245 -26.33 -12.67 12.98
CA SER A 245 -25.06 -11.99 13.26
C SER A 245 -25.07 -11.30 14.62
N GLU A 246 -24.03 -11.51 15.43
CA GLU A 246 -23.74 -10.72 16.64
C GLU A 246 -23.64 -9.21 16.30
N ARG A 247 -23.29 -8.88 15.04
CA ARG A 247 -23.33 -7.52 14.47
C ARG A 247 -24.75 -6.98 14.23
N GLY A 248 -25.73 -7.83 13.95
CA GLY A 248 -27.13 -7.46 13.71
C GLY A 248 -27.89 -7.12 15.00
N GLN A 249 -27.53 -7.77 16.12
CA GLN A 249 -28.14 -7.48 17.42
C GLN A 249 -27.67 -6.14 18.03
N ARG A 250 -26.45 -5.68 17.73
CA ARG A 250 -25.92 -4.39 18.23
C ARG A 250 -26.52 -3.13 17.57
N ARG A 251 -27.34 -3.27 16.52
CA ARG A 251 -27.91 -2.14 15.76
C ARG A 251 -29.34 -1.74 16.18
N GLN A 252 -29.87 -2.27 17.27
CA GLN A 252 -31.17 -1.84 17.81
C GLN A 252 -31.03 -0.63 18.74
N THR A 253 -30.90 0.59 18.20
CA THR A 253 -31.42 1.79 18.87
C THR A 253 -31.89 2.81 17.83
N LYS A 254 -33.19 3.10 17.87
CA LYS A 254 -33.97 3.92 16.94
C LYS A 254 -33.64 5.42 17.02
N GLN A 255 -33.73 6.11 15.88
CA GLN A 255 -34.81 7.07 15.56
C GLN A 255 -34.35 8.11 14.51
N TYR A 256 -34.37 7.71 13.24
CA TYR A 256 -34.51 8.58 12.05
C TYR A 256 -35.19 7.72 10.97
N ASP A 257 -36.49 7.52 11.14
CA ASP A 257 -37.32 6.50 10.49
C ASP A 257 -37.98 6.95 9.16
N GLU A 258 -37.30 7.65 8.25
CA GLU A 258 -37.86 7.85 6.88
C GLU A 258 -36.87 7.63 5.72
N TYR A 259 -35.60 7.32 6.00
CA TYR A 259 -34.71 6.71 5.02
C TYR A 259 -34.19 5.42 5.63
N ASP A 260 -34.83 4.31 5.24
CA ASP A 260 -34.47 2.97 5.65
C ASP A 260 -33.01 2.71 5.25
N VAL A 261 -32.07 2.90 6.19
CA VAL A 261 -30.63 2.63 6.04
C VAL A 261 -30.38 1.14 5.77
N GLY A 262 -31.41 0.29 5.91
CA GLY A 262 -31.43 -1.10 5.45
C GLY A 262 -31.94 -1.30 4.02
N SER A 263 -32.31 -0.25 3.28
CA SER A 263 -32.54 -0.38 1.84
C SER A 263 -31.19 -0.44 1.13
N THR A 264 -31.00 -1.49 0.35
CA THR A 264 -29.93 -1.60 -0.66
C THR A 264 -29.83 -0.33 -1.49
N ASP A 265 -30.96 0.36 -1.73
CA ASP A 265 -31.00 1.65 -2.39
C ASP A 265 -30.16 2.74 -1.68
N THR A 266 -30.02 2.78 -0.35
CA THR A 266 -29.22 3.83 0.32
C THR A 266 -27.71 3.62 0.18
N GLU A 267 -27.23 2.38 0.35
CA GLU A 267 -25.81 2.04 0.21
C GLU A 267 -25.39 2.05 -1.28
N TYR A 268 -26.24 1.56 -2.19
CA TYR A 268 -26.03 1.69 -3.64
C TYR A 268 -26.12 3.15 -4.12
N MET A 269 -26.93 4.00 -3.49
CA MET A 269 -26.98 5.43 -3.87
C MET A 269 -25.85 6.25 -3.30
N GLN A 270 -25.23 5.80 -2.21
CA GLN A 270 -23.93 6.31 -1.76
C GLN A 270 -22.82 5.89 -2.74
N PHE A 271 -22.89 4.64 -3.23
CA PHE A 271 -21.99 4.13 -4.27
C PHE A 271 -22.01 4.97 -5.56
N TYR A 272 -23.20 5.28 -6.12
CA TYR A 272 -23.28 6.07 -7.36
C TYR A 272 -23.25 7.60 -7.17
N ARG A 273 -23.25 8.05 -5.92
CA ARG A 273 -23.14 9.45 -5.51
C ARG A 273 -21.84 10.09 -6.00
N HIS A 274 -20.77 9.31 -6.08
CA HIS A 274 -19.44 9.75 -6.49
C HIS A 274 -19.38 10.07 -7.99
N TYR A 275 -19.97 9.22 -8.85
CA TYR A 275 -19.98 9.45 -10.30
C TYR A 275 -20.74 10.72 -10.69
N TYR A 276 -21.79 11.10 -9.96
CA TYR A 276 -22.48 12.39 -10.15
C TYR A 276 -21.49 13.56 -10.08
N TRP A 277 -20.57 13.55 -9.10
CA TRP A 277 -19.61 14.64 -8.93
C TRP A 277 -18.44 14.58 -9.88
N ASP A 278 -17.93 13.38 -10.13
CA ASP A 278 -16.80 13.16 -11.04
C ASP A 278 -17.19 13.53 -12.48
N LEU A 279 -18.42 13.21 -12.92
CA LEU A 279 -18.98 13.68 -14.21
C LEU A 279 -18.94 15.19 -14.34
N TYR A 280 -19.35 15.90 -13.29
CA TYR A 280 -19.51 17.35 -13.39
C TYR A 280 -18.22 18.15 -13.34
N SER A 281 -17.10 17.54 -12.94
CA SER A 281 -15.89 18.28 -12.56
C SER A 281 -16.17 19.47 -11.62
N TRP A 282 -17.35 19.47 -10.97
CA TRP A 282 -17.76 20.56 -10.10
C TRP A 282 -16.81 20.54 -8.93
N GLY A 283 -16.25 21.71 -8.62
CA GLY A 283 -15.67 21.95 -7.31
C GLY A 283 -16.66 21.41 -6.28
N ARG A 284 -16.25 20.33 -5.61
CA ARG A 284 -17.15 19.58 -4.74
C ARG A 284 -17.70 20.56 -3.69
N PRO A 285 -19.01 20.57 -3.36
CA PRO A 285 -19.59 21.61 -2.52
C PRO A 285 -18.81 21.73 -1.20
N GLY A 286 -18.10 22.85 -1.04
CA GLY A 286 -17.13 23.04 0.06
C GLY A 286 -15.86 23.82 -0.33
N LYS A 287 -15.48 23.88 -1.61
CA LYS A 287 -14.67 24.98 -2.14
C LYS A 287 -15.62 25.98 -2.80
N GLU A 288 -15.90 27.08 -2.11
CA GLU A 288 -16.55 28.30 -2.61
C GLU A 288 -17.71 28.13 -3.61
N ASN A 289 -18.76 27.39 -3.22
CA ASN A 289 -20.08 27.47 -3.87
C ASN A 289 -21.12 27.99 -2.87
N ARG A 290 -20.80 29.07 -2.16
CA ARG A 290 -21.87 29.99 -1.76
C ARG A 290 -22.15 30.82 -3.02
N PRO A 291 -23.42 31.00 -3.43
CA PRO A 291 -23.72 32.05 -4.40
C PRO A 291 -23.17 33.34 -3.79
N SER A 292 -22.14 33.89 -4.41
CA SER A 292 -21.84 35.30 -4.22
C SER A 292 -23.10 36.04 -4.67
N VAL A 293 -23.46 37.11 -3.96
CA VAL A 293 -24.64 37.93 -4.27
C VAL A 293 -24.60 38.45 -5.73
N ASP A 294 -23.43 38.38 -6.37
CA ASP A 294 -23.16 38.87 -7.73
C ASP A 294 -22.85 37.79 -8.78
N THR A 295 -23.05 36.49 -8.52
CA THR A 295 -22.81 35.45 -9.56
C THR A 295 -23.94 34.44 -9.63
N SER A 296 -24.62 34.39 -10.78
CA SER A 296 -25.75 33.48 -11.00
C SER A 296 -25.27 32.02 -11.11
N MET A 297 -26.17 31.05 -10.85
CA MET A 297 -25.90 29.62 -11.11
C MET A 297 -25.44 29.36 -12.56
N GLU A 298 -25.81 30.22 -13.53
CA GLU A 298 -25.37 30.12 -14.92
C GLU A 298 -23.89 30.49 -15.12
N GLU A 299 -23.34 31.38 -14.28
CA GLU A 299 -21.93 31.78 -14.37
C GLU A 299 -20.99 30.78 -13.70
N GLN A 300 -21.42 30.11 -12.62
CA GLN A 300 -20.68 28.99 -12.01
C GLN A 300 -20.74 27.70 -12.86
N ALA A 301 -21.77 27.55 -13.70
CA ALA A 301 -21.88 26.49 -14.70
C ALA A 301 -20.87 26.63 -15.87
N LYS A 302 -20.02 27.66 -15.89
CA LYS A 302 -18.91 27.78 -16.85
C LYS A 302 -17.81 26.72 -16.70
N VAL A 303 -17.85 25.85 -15.68
CA VAL A 303 -17.07 24.59 -15.69
C VAL A 303 -17.73 23.62 -16.68
N ARG A 304 -17.38 23.82 -17.96
CA ARG A 304 -17.43 22.91 -19.12
C ARG A 304 -18.46 21.76 -19.10
N SER A 305 -19.75 22.06 -18.97
CA SER A 305 -20.82 21.19 -19.47
C SER A 305 -20.68 20.88 -20.97
N GLY A 306 -19.93 21.73 -21.70
CA GLY A 306 -19.48 21.47 -23.08
C GLY A 306 -18.54 20.27 -23.24
N ASP A 307 -17.77 19.86 -22.22
CA ASP A 307 -16.79 18.76 -22.38
C ASP A 307 -17.46 17.39 -22.35
N ILE A 308 -18.46 17.11 -21.49
CA ILE A 308 -19.19 15.82 -21.56
C ILE A 308 -20.03 15.75 -22.84
N LEU A 309 -20.66 16.87 -23.23
CA LEU A 309 -21.48 16.96 -24.43
C LEU A 309 -20.72 16.66 -25.73
N LEU A 310 -19.42 16.90 -25.76
CA LEU A 310 -18.59 16.76 -26.97
C LEU A 310 -17.64 15.55 -26.93
N ARG A 311 -17.65 14.76 -25.85
CA ARG A 311 -16.75 13.61 -25.68
C ARG A 311 -17.47 12.28 -25.89
N ASP A 312 -16.77 11.30 -26.45
CA ASP A 312 -17.24 9.91 -26.45
C ASP A 312 -17.51 9.47 -24.99
N ALA A 313 -18.69 8.91 -24.73
CA ALA A 313 -19.07 8.36 -23.42
C ALA A 313 -18.07 7.33 -22.88
N TYR A 314 -17.36 6.59 -23.74
CA TYR A 314 -16.27 5.70 -23.35
C TYR A 314 -15.04 6.47 -22.83
N HIS A 315 -14.77 7.66 -23.34
CA HIS A 315 -13.71 8.52 -22.81
C HIS A 315 -14.10 9.09 -21.45
N VAL A 316 -15.34 9.53 -21.30
CA VAL A 316 -15.89 9.92 -19.99
C VAL A 316 -15.79 8.76 -19.00
N GLY A 317 -16.14 7.54 -19.44
CA GLY A 317 -15.98 6.32 -18.65
C GLY A 317 -14.53 6.04 -18.25
N ASN A 318 -13.57 6.19 -19.16
CA ASN A 318 -12.15 5.96 -18.87
C ASN A 318 -11.57 6.94 -17.85
N ASP A 319 -11.95 8.21 -17.93
CA ASP A 319 -11.49 9.25 -17.00
C ASP A 319 -12.12 9.09 -15.61
N THR A 320 -13.37 8.64 -15.57
CA THR A 320 -14.16 8.53 -14.33
C THR A 320 -13.89 7.21 -13.59
N PHE A 321 -13.63 6.13 -14.33
CA PHE A 321 -13.46 4.79 -13.76
C PHE A 321 -12.09 4.63 -13.10
N HIS A 322 -12.08 4.17 -11.84
CA HIS A 322 -10.85 4.02 -11.07
C HIS A 322 -10.63 2.56 -10.61
N GLU A 323 -9.73 1.83 -11.28
CA GLU A 323 -9.54 0.37 -11.10
C GLU A 323 -9.39 -0.06 -9.63
N ARG A 324 -8.54 0.59 -8.83
CA ARG A 324 -8.36 0.21 -7.41
C ARG A 324 -9.65 0.34 -6.60
N ARG A 325 -10.44 1.37 -6.89
CA ARG A 325 -11.69 1.67 -6.17
C ARG A 325 -12.73 0.61 -6.51
N GLU A 326 -12.84 0.31 -7.79
CA GLU A 326 -13.79 -0.68 -8.34
C GLU A 326 -13.42 -2.11 -7.91
N SER A 327 -12.13 -2.45 -7.82
CA SER A 327 -11.67 -3.72 -7.26
C SER A 327 -12.00 -3.88 -5.78
N ALA A 328 -11.77 -2.83 -4.97
CA ALA A 328 -12.15 -2.85 -3.55
C ALA A 328 -13.66 -3.03 -3.39
N TRP A 329 -14.45 -2.31 -4.18
CA TRP A 329 -15.89 -2.40 -4.16
C TRP A 329 -16.44 -3.74 -4.65
N ALA A 330 -15.85 -4.32 -5.71
CA ALA A 330 -16.22 -5.65 -6.18
C ALA A 330 -15.98 -6.70 -5.09
N THR A 331 -14.87 -6.58 -4.35
CA THR A 331 -14.56 -7.45 -3.20
C THR A 331 -15.64 -7.35 -2.12
N MET A 332 -16.03 -6.14 -1.72
CA MET A 332 -17.11 -5.95 -0.74
C MET A 332 -18.45 -6.56 -1.20
N LYS A 333 -18.79 -6.43 -2.50
CA LYS A 333 -20.01 -7.03 -3.07
C LYS A 333 -19.94 -8.56 -3.05
N ILE A 334 -18.78 -9.14 -3.30
CA ILE A 334 -18.53 -10.58 -3.23
C ILE A 334 -18.63 -11.07 -1.79
N ASP A 335 -18.05 -10.37 -0.82
CA ASP A 335 -18.14 -10.75 0.60
C ASP A 335 -19.60 -10.79 1.06
N ALA A 336 -20.41 -9.82 0.64
CA ALA A 336 -21.84 -9.82 0.90
C ALA A 336 -22.56 -11.02 0.25
N LEU A 337 -22.15 -11.43 -0.95
CA LEU A 337 -22.66 -12.63 -1.61
C LEU A 337 -22.26 -13.91 -0.87
N LYS A 338 -20.99 -14.02 -0.45
CA LYS A 338 -20.49 -15.16 0.33
C LYS A 338 -21.31 -15.33 1.60
N GLU A 339 -21.51 -14.25 2.35
CA GLU A 339 -22.34 -14.24 3.55
C GLU A 339 -23.80 -14.62 3.26
N ALA A 340 -24.40 -14.04 2.22
CA ALA A 340 -25.82 -14.24 1.92
C ALA A 340 -26.13 -15.68 1.46
N PHE A 341 -25.25 -16.28 0.66
CA PHE A 341 -25.46 -17.59 0.05
C PHE A 341 -24.69 -18.72 0.75
N GLY A 342 -23.89 -18.41 1.77
CA GLY A 342 -23.09 -19.39 2.51
C GLY A 342 -21.97 -20.00 1.69
N TYR A 343 -21.38 -19.23 0.76
CA TYR A 343 -20.28 -19.71 -0.05
C TYR A 343 -18.95 -19.69 0.73
N PRO A 344 -18.01 -20.60 0.42
CA PRO A 344 -16.71 -20.64 1.08
C PRO A 344 -15.93 -19.33 0.91
N ASN A 345 -15.18 -18.96 1.95
CA ASN A 345 -14.28 -17.79 1.92
C ASN A 345 -12.80 -18.19 1.80
N GLU A 346 -12.54 -19.45 1.46
CA GLU A 346 -11.20 -20.06 1.52
C GLU A 346 -10.43 -19.99 0.20
N TYR A 347 -11.09 -19.61 -0.91
CA TYR A 347 -10.48 -19.65 -2.23
C TYR A 347 -10.05 -18.25 -2.70
N GLN A 348 -8.80 -18.12 -3.15
CA GLN A 348 -8.28 -16.98 -3.87
C GLN A 348 -7.58 -17.47 -5.15
N VAL A 349 -8.31 -17.52 -6.27
CA VAL A 349 -7.79 -18.00 -7.57
C VAL A 349 -6.44 -17.39 -7.94
N ASP A 350 -6.22 -16.12 -7.60
CA ASP A 350 -4.95 -15.43 -7.84
C ASP A 350 -3.77 -16.16 -7.17
N ARG A 351 -3.94 -16.54 -5.91
CA ARG A 351 -2.88 -17.16 -5.10
C ARG A 351 -2.90 -18.69 -5.17
N ASP A 352 -4.08 -19.28 -5.32
CA ASP A 352 -4.30 -20.73 -5.29
C ASP A 352 -4.03 -21.43 -6.62
N ILE A 353 -4.19 -20.70 -7.72
CA ILE A 353 -4.17 -21.26 -9.07
C ILE A 353 -3.15 -20.50 -9.91
N VAL A 354 -3.28 -19.17 -9.98
CA VAL A 354 -2.47 -18.33 -10.88
C VAL A 354 -1.01 -18.29 -10.43
N HIS A 355 -0.74 -18.08 -9.14
CA HIS A 355 0.61 -18.12 -8.58
C HIS A 355 1.33 -19.44 -8.79
N PRO A 356 0.77 -20.61 -8.42
CA PRO A 356 1.41 -21.89 -8.72
C PRO A 356 1.76 -22.05 -10.18
N ILE A 357 0.86 -21.65 -11.10
CA ILE A 357 1.15 -21.66 -12.54
C ILE A 357 2.35 -20.76 -12.87
N ALA A 358 2.41 -19.55 -12.30
CA ALA A 358 3.51 -18.62 -12.52
C ALA A 358 4.85 -19.20 -12.01
N PHE A 359 4.86 -19.81 -10.82
CA PHE A 359 6.05 -20.46 -10.25
C PHE A 359 6.47 -21.71 -11.03
N ASP A 360 5.53 -22.53 -11.49
CA ASP A 360 5.82 -23.71 -12.32
C ASP A 360 6.42 -23.28 -13.68
N ARG A 361 5.91 -22.19 -14.26
CA ARG A 361 6.45 -21.60 -15.49
C ARG A 361 7.83 -21.00 -15.29
N ALA A 362 8.08 -20.37 -14.14
CA ALA A 362 9.41 -19.89 -13.77
C ALA A 362 10.41 -21.04 -13.69
N ARG A 363 10.03 -22.14 -13.03
CA ARG A 363 10.84 -23.34 -12.92
C ARG A 363 11.15 -23.94 -14.29
N ALA A 364 10.14 -24.05 -15.16
CA ALA A 364 10.30 -24.55 -16.52
C ALA A 364 11.22 -23.66 -17.38
N ASN A 365 11.21 -22.34 -17.14
CA ASN A 365 12.06 -21.38 -17.85
C ASN A 365 13.45 -21.19 -17.20
N GLY A 366 13.78 -21.93 -16.13
CA GLY A 366 15.02 -21.75 -15.38
C GLY A 366 15.16 -20.36 -14.72
N GLN A 367 14.05 -19.68 -14.45
CA GLN A 367 14.04 -18.39 -13.75
C GLN A 367 14.19 -18.61 -12.24
N THR A 368 14.77 -17.62 -11.56
CA THR A 368 14.84 -17.65 -10.10
C THR A 368 13.44 -17.64 -9.48
N LEU A 369 13.25 -18.51 -8.49
CA LEU A 369 12.05 -18.51 -7.64
C LEU A 369 12.28 -17.66 -6.39
N GLU A 370 13.53 -17.55 -5.96
CA GLU A 370 13.91 -16.77 -4.80
C GLU A 370 13.60 -15.29 -5.00
N PRO A 371 13.10 -14.60 -3.96
CA PRO A 371 12.87 -13.16 -4.00
C PRO A 371 14.20 -12.43 -4.19
N GLN A 372 14.23 -11.45 -5.11
CA GLN A 372 15.46 -10.70 -5.44
C GLN A 372 15.49 -9.31 -4.80
N SER A 373 14.37 -8.87 -4.25
CA SER A 373 14.19 -7.55 -3.67
C SER A 373 13.33 -7.61 -2.42
N VAL A 374 13.38 -6.55 -1.62
CA VAL A 374 12.50 -6.38 -0.45
C VAL A 374 11.03 -6.37 -0.86
N ALA A 375 10.70 -5.81 -2.03
CA ALA A 375 9.33 -5.85 -2.55
C ALA A 375 8.88 -7.28 -2.84
N ASP A 376 9.77 -8.12 -3.41
CA ASP A 376 9.48 -9.55 -3.63
C ASP A 376 9.31 -10.30 -2.30
N LEU A 377 10.11 -9.97 -1.28
CA LEU A 377 10.00 -10.57 0.05
C LEU A 377 8.66 -10.26 0.73
N ILE A 378 8.21 -9.00 0.72
CA ILE A 378 6.91 -8.61 1.28
C ILE A 378 5.77 -9.26 0.50
N HIS A 379 5.89 -9.30 -0.82
CA HIS A 379 4.93 -9.98 -1.68
C HIS A 379 4.79 -11.46 -1.29
N ASP A 380 5.91 -12.19 -1.26
CA ASP A 380 5.93 -13.61 -0.91
C ASP A 380 5.50 -13.87 0.53
N LEU A 381 5.77 -12.94 1.45
CA LEU A 381 5.35 -13.04 2.85
C LEU A 381 3.83 -12.90 2.96
N ALA A 382 3.22 -11.97 2.22
CA ALA A 382 1.77 -11.83 2.16
C ALA A 382 1.09 -13.06 1.55
N ASP A 383 1.75 -13.72 0.59
CA ASP A 383 1.27 -14.98 0.01
C ASP A 383 1.39 -16.13 1.01
N ALA A 384 2.55 -16.27 1.66
CA ALA A 384 2.81 -17.31 2.65
C ALA A 384 1.86 -17.20 3.84
N ALA A 385 1.67 -15.98 4.36
CA ALA A 385 0.78 -15.68 5.48
C ALA A 385 -0.71 -15.87 5.17
N ARG A 386 -1.09 -16.44 4.02
CA ARG A 386 -2.45 -16.88 3.72
C ARG A 386 -2.64 -18.40 3.70
N PHE A 387 -1.61 -19.22 3.43
CA PHE A 387 -1.82 -20.66 3.15
C PHE A 387 -1.07 -21.66 4.05
N GLY A 388 -1.84 -22.58 4.66
CA GLY A 388 -1.56 -24.02 4.74
C GLY A 388 -0.35 -24.54 5.53
N ALA A 389 -0.22 -25.88 5.56
CA ALA A 389 0.82 -26.60 6.30
C ALA A 389 2.23 -26.14 5.87
N GLY A 390 3.02 -25.65 6.83
CA GLY A 390 4.33 -25.04 6.58
C GLY A 390 4.33 -23.52 6.41
N ARG A 391 3.17 -22.84 6.55
CA ARG A 391 3.05 -21.36 6.64
C ARG A 391 4.11 -20.76 7.55
N ALA A 392 4.13 -21.20 8.81
CA ALA A 392 5.05 -20.66 9.83
C ALA A 392 6.50 -20.75 9.38
N ALA A 393 6.96 -21.92 8.92
CA ALA A 393 8.35 -22.11 8.48
C ALA A 393 8.72 -21.21 7.28
N ARG A 394 7.81 -21.04 6.31
CA ARG A 394 8.06 -20.16 5.15
C ARG A 394 8.05 -18.69 5.55
N SER A 395 7.09 -18.27 6.39
CA SER A 395 7.02 -16.90 6.90
C SER A 395 8.23 -16.56 7.77
N GLU A 396 8.70 -17.46 8.62
CA GLU A 396 9.96 -17.34 9.39
C GLU A 396 11.15 -17.10 8.47
N GLN A 397 11.31 -17.92 7.43
CA GLN A 397 12.41 -17.78 6.47
C GLN A 397 12.36 -16.43 5.73
N LEU A 398 11.17 -15.96 5.33
CA LEU A 398 10.99 -14.68 4.63
C LEU A 398 11.23 -13.49 5.56
N ILE A 399 10.80 -13.58 6.83
CA ILE A 399 11.09 -12.57 7.86
C ILE A 399 12.59 -12.49 8.13
N ALA A 400 13.29 -13.62 8.25
CA ALA A 400 14.74 -13.64 8.42
C ALA A 400 15.46 -12.99 7.23
N GLN A 401 15.02 -13.24 5.99
CA GLN A 401 15.56 -12.58 4.80
C GLN A 401 15.28 -11.06 4.76
N LEU A 402 14.10 -10.62 5.23
CA LEU A 402 13.79 -9.19 5.39
C LEU A 402 14.75 -8.53 6.39
N ILE A 403 15.00 -9.18 7.52
CA ILE A 403 15.92 -8.67 8.55
C ILE A 403 17.36 -8.66 8.03
N ALA A 404 17.77 -9.68 7.27
CA ALA A 404 19.07 -9.75 6.62
C ALA A 404 19.31 -8.61 5.62
N ALA A 405 18.24 -8.09 5.00
CA ALA A 405 18.32 -6.90 4.13
C ALA A 405 18.59 -5.60 4.91
N GLY A 406 18.49 -5.63 6.24
CA GLY A 406 18.70 -4.50 7.14
C GLY A 406 17.54 -3.51 7.13
N LEU A 407 17.89 -2.22 7.11
CA LEU A 407 16.93 -1.11 7.19
C LEU A 407 15.79 -1.19 6.17
N PRO A 408 16.02 -1.43 4.86
CA PRO A 408 14.93 -1.50 3.89
C PRO A 408 13.93 -2.62 4.19
N GLY A 409 14.39 -3.78 4.65
CA GLY A 409 13.52 -4.91 4.97
C GLY A 409 12.74 -4.70 6.26
N ALA A 410 13.37 -4.15 7.30
CA ALA A 410 12.69 -3.77 8.54
C ALA A 410 11.58 -2.74 8.27
N ILE A 411 11.88 -1.66 7.53
CA ILE A 411 10.86 -0.66 7.16
C ILE A 411 9.73 -1.32 6.37
N ALA A 412 10.04 -2.09 5.33
CA ALA A 412 9.00 -2.66 4.48
C ALA A 412 8.07 -3.62 5.24
N PHE A 413 8.60 -4.40 6.18
CA PHE A 413 7.80 -5.26 7.05
C PHE A 413 6.84 -4.43 7.92
N TYR A 414 7.37 -3.45 8.66
CA TYR A 414 6.56 -2.63 9.56
C TYR A 414 5.61 -1.67 8.81
N ASP A 415 5.93 -1.31 7.56
CA ASP A 415 5.03 -0.60 6.65
C ASP A 415 3.81 -1.45 6.31
N ALA A 416 4.03 -2.72 5.92
CA ALA A 416 2.95 -3.65 5.64
C ALA A 416 2.07 -3.87 6.88
N VAL A 417 2.68 -4.11 8.05
CA VAL A 417 1.97 -4.25 9.33
C VAL A 417 1.15 -2.99 9.66
N ALA A 418 1.71 -1.80 9.44
CA ALA A 418 1.02 -0.54 9.71
C ALA A 418 -0.14 -0.27 8.74
N GLU A 419 0.01 -0.63 7.47
CA GLU A 419 -1.06 -0.58 6.48
C GLU A 419 -2.21 -1.51 6.87
N GLU A 420 -1.91 -2.77 7.20
CA GLU A 420 -2.90 -3.75 7.68
C GLU A 420 -3.65 -3.26 8.90
N TYR A 421 -2.91 -2.76 9.89
CA TYR A 421 -3.51 -2.25 11.11
C TYR A 421 -4.41 -1.04 10.82
N ALA A 422 -4.00 -0.11 9.95
CA ALA A 422 -4.81 1.06 9.62
C ALA A 422 -6.08 0.68 8.85
N VAL A 423 -5.94 -0.13 7.79
CA VAL A 423 -7.04 -0.53 6.90
C VAL A 423 -7.95 -1.58 7.55
N GLY A 424 -7.43 -2.40 8.45
CA GLY A 424 -8.15 -3.49 9.10
C GLY A 424 -8.27 -4.75 8.24
N LEU A 425 -7.32 -4.98 7.34
CA LEU A 425 -7.25 -6.15 6.47
C LEU A 425 -5.90 -6.82 6.72
N ALA A 426 -5.88 -7.93 7.45
CA ALA A 426 -4.64 -8.66 7.70
C ALA A 426 -4.24 -9.46 6.45
N TYR A 427 -2.96 -9.41 6.08
CA TYR A 427 -2.39 -10.21 4.98
C TYR A 427 -0.96 -10.70 5.25
N VAL A 428 -0.25 -10.12 6.21
CA VAL A 428 1.04 -10.53 6.79
C VAL A 428 0.85 -10.90 8.25
N THR A 429 -0.01 -10.16 8.97
CA THR A 429 -0.27 -10.35 10.41
C THR A 429 -1.41 -11.30 10.73
N ASP A 430 -1.97 -11.99 9.72
CA ASP A 430 -3.07 -12.93 9.94
C ASP A 430 -2.62 -14.11 10.81
N VAL A 431 -3.14 -14.17 12.04
CA VAL A 431 -2.84 -15.22 13.01
C VAL A 431 -3.73 -16.42 12.71
N ALA A 432 -3.42 -17.16 11.65
CA ALA A 432 -3.88 -18.53 11.48
C ALA A 432 -2.80 -19.49 12.01
N ASP A 433 -3.23 -20.62 12.60
CA ASP A 433 -2.35 -21.65 13.16
C ASP A 433 -1.42 -21.19 14.30
N GLY A 434 -1.74 -20.07 14.96
CA GLY A 434 -0.98 -19.55 16.12
C GLY A 434 0.35 -18.89 15.79
N PHE A 435 0.62 -18.61 14.50
CA PHE A 435 1.80 -17.87 14.06
C PHE A 435 1.57 -16.36 14.15
N ASP A 436 2.44 -15.65 14.86
CA ASP A 436 2.43 -14.19 14.95
C ASP A 436 3.67 -13.62 14.26
N ALA A 437 3.48 -13.05 13.07
CA ALA A 437 4.55 -12.50 12.26
C ALA A 437 5.27 -11.32 12.93
N VAL A 438 4.56 -10.50 13.70
CA VAL A 438 5.13 -9.34 14.39
C VAL A 438 6.04 -9.80 15.52
N GLU A 439 5.54 -10.73 16.33
CA GLU A 439 6.34 -11.35 17.40
C GLU A 439 7.53 -12.13 16.84
N GLN A 440 7.37 -12.82 15.71
CA GLN A 440 8.50 -13.50 15.07
C GLN A 440 9.56 -12.50 14.59
N CYS A 441 9.17 -11.43 13.89
CA CYS A 441 10.10 -10.40 13.45
C CYS A 441 10.86 -9.75 14.62
N LYS A 442 10.17 -9.45 15.73
CA LYS A 442 10.79 -8.94 16.95
C LYS A 442 11.78 -9.94 17.55
N LYS A 443 11.43 -11.24 17.62
CA LYS A 443 12.33 -12.30 18.10
C LYS A 443 13.59 -12.43 17.25
N GLU A 444 13.46 -12.39 15.93
CA GLU A 444 14.60 -12.44 15.01
C GLU A 444 15.52 -11.22 15.20
N ILE A 445 14.97 -10.00 15.34
CA ILE A 445 15.77 -8.81 15.65
C ILE A 445 16.48 -8.94 17.01
N GLN A 446 15.78 -9.45 18.03
CA GLN A 446 16.35 -9.67 19.36
C GLN A 446 17.44 -10.74 19.37
N ALA A 447 17.30 -11.81 18.57
CA ALA A 447 18.31 -12.86 18.42
C ALA A 447 19.61 -12.33 17.80
N LEU A 448 19.53 -11.23 17.05
CA LEU A 448 20.67 -10.54 16.46
C LEU A 448 21.26 -9.45 17.35
N SER A 449 20.87 -9.39 18.63
CA SER A 449 21.30 -8.36 19.58
C SER A 449 21.88 -8.96 20.86
N THR A 450 22.96 -8.36 21.38
CA THR A 450 23.48 -8.64 22.74
C THR A 450 22.70 -7.95 23.86
N THR A 451 21.74 -7.08 23.52
CA THR A 451 20.93 -6.38 24.53
C THR A 451 19.97 -7.32 25.26
N GLY A 452 19.55 -6.94 26.46
CA GLY A 452 18.62 -7.74 27.28
C GLY A 452 17.26 -7.98 26.61
N PRO A 453 16.47 -8.94 27.12
CA PRO A 453 15.14 -9.25 26.58
C PRO A 453 14.15 -8.08 26.73
N GLU A 454 13.00 -8.19 26.07
CA GLU A 454 11.91 -7.22 26.15
C GLU A 454 11.54 -6.88 27.60
N GLY A 455 11.29 -5.59 27.87
CA GLY A 455 11.02 -5.05 29.19
C GLY A 455 12.27 -4.67 30.01
N VAL A 456 13.47 -5.13 29.60
CA VAL A 456 14.73 -4.66 30.21
C VAL A 456 15.13 -3.31 29.61
N PRO A 457 15.56 -2.32 30.42
CA PRO A 457 16.04 -1.04 29.89
C PRO A 457 17.10 -1.24 28.80
N ASN A 458 17.01 -0.46 27.73
CA ASN A 458 17.91 -0.50 26.56
C ASN A 458 17.82 -1.77 25.68
N SER A 459 16.85 -2.68 25.88
CA SER A 459 16.57 -3.78 24.95
C SER A 459 16.24 -3.28 23.54
N VAL A 460 16.73 -3.97 22.50
CA VAL A 460 16.34 -3.72 21.11
C VAL A 460 14.85 -4.00 20.87
N SER A 461 14.27 -4.96 21.60
CA SER A 461 12.84 -5.29 21.50
C SER A 461 11.96 -4.10 21.93
N ASN A 462 12.40 -3.32 22.92
CA ASN A 462 11.67 -2.12 23.33
C ASN A 462 11.71 -1.05 22.24
N ASP A 463 12.86 -0.85 21.58
CA ASP A 463 12.96 0.10 20.46
C ASP A 463 12.10 -0.34 19.27
N VAL A 464 12.02 -1.65 19.01
CA VAL A 464 11.13 -2.23 18.00
C VAL A 464 9.65 -1.95 18.33
N CYS A 465 9.24 -2.17 19.58
CA CYS A 465 7.86 -1.87 20.03
C CYS A 465 7.53 -0.38 19.88
N ASP A 466 8.46 0.50 20.29
CA ASP A 466 8.31 1.95 20.13
C ASP A 466 8.27 2.36 18.65
N TYR A 467 9.09 1.73 17.80
CA TYR A 467 9.11 1.96 16.36
C TYR A 467 7.79 1.54 15.71
N LEU A 468 7.31 0.32 16.00
CA LEU A 468 6.03 -0.17 15.51
C LEU A 468 4.90 0.78 15.94
N ALA A 469 4.80 1.14 17.22
CA ALA A 469 3.78 2.06 17.70
C ALA A 469 3.82 3.42 16.96
N THR A 470 5.03 3.96 16.75
CA THR A 470 5.25 5.19 15.98
C THR A 470 4.78 5.02 14.53
N ARG A 471 5.11 3.89 13.90
CA ARG A 471 4.76 3.60 12.50
C ARG A 471 3.27 3.40 12.30
N LEU A 472 2.61 2.65 13.18
CA LEU A 472 1.16 2.46 13.19
C LEU A 472 0.42 3.81 13.25
N LEU A 473 0.85 4.70 14.15
CA LEU A 473 0.25 6.04 14.29
C LEU A 473 0.53 6.93 13.09
N ARG A 474 1.74 6.88 12.52
CA ARG A 474 2.06 7.60 11.29
C ARG A 474 1.17 7.15 10.13
N GLN A 475 0.98 5.84 9.95
CA GLN A 475 0.10 5.33 8.89
C GLN A 475 -1.36 5.72 9.13
N ILE A 476 -1.86 5.66 10.37
CA ILE A 476 -3.18 6.21 10.71
C ILE A 476 -3.26 7.71 10.35
N GLY A 477 -2.19 8.47 10.57
CA GLY A 477 -2.10 9.87 10.16
C GLY A 477 -2.15 10.07 8.65
N VAL A 478 -1.47 9.23 7.87
CA VAL A 478 -1.53 9.25 6.40
C VAL A 478 -2.94 8.94 5.92
N GLU A 479 -3.58 7.89 6.45
CA GLU A 479 -4.96 7.53 6.14
C GLU A 479 -5.95 8.63 6.55
N LEU A 480 -5.75 9.25 7.71
CA LEU A 480 -6.57 10.39 8.16
C LEU A 480 -6.41 11.58 7.21
N GLN A 481 -5.19 11.94 6.83
CA GLN A 481 -4.94 13.05 5.91
C GLN A 481 -5.53 12.75 4.53
N GLY A 482 -5.38 11.51 4.03
CA GLY A 482 -6.01 11.02 2.81
C GLY A 482 -7.54 11.15 2.89
N PHE A 483 -8.13 10.68 3.99
CA PHE A 483 -9.55 10.81 4.29
C PHE A 483 -10.00 12.27 4.37
N MET A 484 -9.19 13.15 4.96
CA MET A 484 -9.53 14.57 5.13
C MET A 484 -9.43 15.37 3.83
N ARG A 485 -8.62 14.90 2.87
CA ARG A 485 -8.60 15.40 1.49
C ARG A 485 -9.84 14.95 0.70
N LEU A 486 -10.56 13.93 1.18
CA LEU A 486 -11.85 13.58 0.61
C LEU A 486 -12.85 14.74 0.81
N PRO A 487 -13.83 14.88 -0.08
CA PRO A 487 -14.87 15.89 0.01
C PRO A 487 -15.71 15.66 1.23
N LYS A 488 -16.31 16.75 1.72
CA LYS A 488 -17.21 16.74 2.87
C LYS A 488 -18.27 15.63 2.80
N ARG A 489 -18.82 15.33 1.62
CA ARG A 489 -19.85 14.31 1.39
C ARG A 489 -19.31 12.89 1.64
N GLU A 490 -18.16 12.55 1.07
CA GLU A 490 -17.52 11.23 1.25
C GLU A 490 -17.00 11.07 2.68
N ARG A 491 -16.55 12.16 3.31
CA ARG A 491 -16.19 12.15 4.73
C ARG A 491 -17.37 11.84 5.64
N VAL A 492 -18.56 12.34 5.30
CA VAL A 492 -19.79 12.06 6.04
C VAL A 492 -20.22 10.60 5.88
N GLU A 493 -20.07 10.02 4.69
CA GLU A 493 -20.41 8.61 4.41
C GLU A 493 -19.39 7.67 5.05
N GLY A 494 -18.10 7.96 4.86
CA GLY A 494 -16.98 7.25 5.45
C GLY A 494 -16.73 7.58 6.92
N ARG A 495 -17.64 8.29 7.62
CA ARG A 495 -17.45 8.66 9.04
C ARG A 495 -17.21 7.45 9.95
N HIS A 496 -17.71 6.27 9.56
CA HIS A 496 -17.48 5.02 10.29
C HIS A 496 -16.04 4.52 10.16
N PHE A 497 -15.45 4.68 8.97
CA PHE A 497 -14.02 4.44 8.75
C PHE A 497 -13.18 5.44 9.54
N LEU A 498 -13.52 6.74 9.48
CA LEU A 498 -12.87 7.77 10.29
C LEU A 498 -12.95 7.43 11.78
N ARG A 499 -14.12 7.03 12.28
CA ARG A 499 -14.30 6.59 13.68
C ARG A 499 -13.42 5.40 14.02
N ALA A 500 -13.35 4.39 13.16
CA ALA A 500 -12.51 3.21 13.37
C ALA A 500 -11.03 3.59 13.43
N LEU A 501 -10.56 4.44 12.52
CA LEU A 501 -9.20 4.99 12.54
C LEU A 501 -8.92 5.80 13.81
N THR A 502 -9.85 6.67 14.23
CA THR A 502 -9.70 7.46 15.47
C THR A 502 -9.60 6.56 16.70
N LEU A 503 -10.41 5.50 16.78
CA LEU A 503 -10.32 4.51 17.85
C LEU A 503 -8.98 3.79 17.87
N LYS A 504 -8.50 3.33 16.70
CA LYS A 504 -7.17 2.70 16.57
C LYS A 504 -6.06 3.65 17.03
N GLY A 505 -6.13 4.93 16.67
CA GLY A 505 -5.19 5.94 17.13
C GLY A 505 -5.25 6.18 18.64
N LEU A 506 -6.46 6.22 19.22
CA LEU A 506 -6.64 6.35 20.67
C LEU A 506 -6.06 5.16 21.45
N VAL A 507 -6.21 3.94 20.94
CA VAL A 507 -5.64 2.73 21.56
C VAL A 507 -4.13 2.86 21.70
N LEU A 508 -3.46 3.36 20.65
CA LEU A 508 -2.01 3.46 20.61
C LEU A 508 -1.47 4.67 21.39
N ALA A 509 -2.10 5.83 21.24
CA ALA A 509 -1.59 7.08 21.82
C ALA A 509 -2.04 7.34 23.26
N ARG A 510 -3.13 6.68 23.71
CA ARG A 510 -3.73 6.87 25.03
C ARG A 510 -4.08 5.50 25.66
N PRO A 511 -3.08 4.60 25.85
CA PRO A 511 -3.33 3.25 26.38
C PRO A 511 -3.89 3.25 27.80
N GLU A 512 -3.77 4.35 28.53
CA GLU A 512 -4.34 4.52 29.87
C GLU A 512 -5.87 4.71 29.87
N LEU A 513 -6.48 4.97 28.71
CA LEU A 513 -7.93 5.06 28.58
C LEU A 513 -8.55 3.67 28.42
N ASP A 514 -9.54 3.36 29.26
CA ASP A 514 -10.36 2.17 29.07
C ASP A 514 -11.21 2.24 27.79
N GLU A 515 -11.83 1.12 27.42
CA GLU A 515 -12.63 1.02 26.20
C GLU A 515 -13.84 1.97 26.22
N ALA A 516 -14.48 2.14 27.39
CA ALA A 516 -15.65 3.00 27.55
C ALA A 516 -15.30 4.48 27.36
N ALA A 517 -14.17 4.94 27.89
CA ALA A 517 -13.69 6.30 27.74
C ALA A 517 -13.31 6.59 26.28
N ARG A 518 -12.61 5.67 25.61
CA ARG A 518 -12.29 5.80 24.18
C ARG A 518 -13.56 5.87 23.33
N GLU A 519 -14.56 5.05 23.65
CA GLU A 519 -15.85 5.04 22.96
C GLU A 519 -16.63 6.35 23.14
N GLU A 520 -16.66 6.91 24.35
CA GLU A 520 -17.32 8.19 24.61
C GLU A 520 -16.66 9.35 23.85
N MET A 521 -15.33 9.32 23.69
CA MET A 521 -14.60 10.32 22.89
C MET A 521 -15.00 10.32 21.41
N VAL A 522 -15.27 9.15 20.81
CA VAL A 522 -15.63 9.04 19.38
C VAL A 522 -17.14 8.98 19.11
N LYS A 523 -17.95 8.97 20.17
CA LYS A 523 -19.41 8.94 20.09
C LYS A 523 -19.96 10.13 19.30
N PRO A 524 -21.02 9.94 18.49
CA PRO A 524 -21.68 11.06 17.83
C PRO A 524 -22.15 12.10 18.87
N PRO A 525 -22.06 13.41 18.55
CA PRO A 525 -22.63 14.46 19.38
C PRO A 525 -24.15 14.29 19.58
N ALA A 526 -24.73 14.96 20.58
CA ALA A 526 -26.15 14.88 20.92
C ALA A 526 -27.07 15.17 19.70
N ARG A 527 -28.34 14.72 19.79
CA ARG A 527 -29.32 14.57 18.68
C ARG A 527 -29.48 15.77 17.72
N ASP A 528 -29.12 16.98 18.14
CA ASP A 528 -29.28 18.19 17.32
C ASP A 528 -28.15 18.43 16.31
N PHE A 529 -27.08 17.63 16.35
CA PHE A 529 -25.91 17.81 15.47
C PHE A 529 -25.88 16.79 14.33
N GLY A 530 -25.93 17.28 13.09
CA GLY A 530 -25.91 16.42 11.90
C GLY A 530 -24.56 15.70 11.67
N PRO A 531 -24.50 14.72 10.74
CA PRO A 531 -23.32 13.86 10.51
C PRO A 531 -22.01 14.59 10.20
N SER A 532 -22.08 15.81 9.65
CA SER A 532 -20.89 16.64 9.42
C SER A 532 -20.21 17.07 10.72
N HIS A 533 -20.96 17.32 11.79
CA HIS A 533 -20.39 17.66 13.09
C HIS A 533 -19.69 16.45 13.73
N HIS A 534 -20.19 15.24 13.49
CA HIS A 534 -19.50 14.02 13.92
C HIS A 534 -18.14 13.87 13.24
N VAL A 535 -18.07 14.10 11.92
CA VAL A 535 -16.79 14.11 11.18
C VAL A 535 -15.82 15.15 11.74
N SER A 536 -16.28 16.38 12.00
CA SER A 536 -15.44 17.42 12.60
C SER A 536 -14.93 17.01 13.98
N LYS A 537 -15.80 16.52 14.87
CA LYS A 537 -15.42 16.00 16.19
C LYS A 537 -14.37 14.89 16.08
N LEU A 538 -14.57 13.92 15.20
CA LEU A 538 -13.63 12.82 15.00
C LEU A 538 -12.29 13.31 14.46
N ALA A 539 -12.29 14.28 13.54
CA ALA A 539 -11.08 14.90 13.04
C ALA A 539 -10.32 15.66 14.15
N ASP A 540 -11.03 16.38 15.02
CA ASP A 540 -10.42 17.09 16.15
C ASP A 540 -9.78 16.12 17.15
N VAL A 541 -10.48 15.03 17.49
CA VAL A 541 -9.93 13.96 18.34
C VAL A 541 -8.72 13.31 17.68
N ALA A 542 -8.81 12.96 16.40
CA ALA A 542 -7.72 12.33 15.67
C ALA A 542 -6.50 13.25 15.55
N ASN A 543 -6.70 14.55 15.28
CA ASN A 543 -5.62 15.53 15.26
C ASN A 543 -5.00 15.74 16.65
N SER A 544 -5.79 15.69 17.72
CA SER A 544 -5.27 15.75 19.09
C SER A 544 -4.41 14.53 19.44
N VAL A 545 -4.78 13.36 18.94
CA VAL A 545 -4.02 12.11 19.07
C VAL A 545 -2.70 12.19 18.30
N LEU A 546 -2.76 12.57 17.02
CA LEU A 546 -1.59 12.61 16.13
C LEU A 546 -0.63 13.77 16.46
N GLY A 547 -1.16 14.91 16.90
CA GLY A 547 -0.36 16.09 17.26
C GLY A 547 0.52 15.90 18.51
N ARG A 548 0.34 14.80 19.25
CA ARG A 548 1.19 14.44 20.39
C ARG A 548 2.40 13.60 20.00
N PHE A 549 2.47 13.13 18.75
CA PHE A 549 3.55 12.27 18.31
C PHE A 549 4.71 13.08 17.72
N PRO A 550 5.95 12.90 18.21
CA PRO A 550 7.11 13.54 17.61
C PRO A 550 7.35 12.92 16.22
N THR A 551 7.27 13.74 15.18
CA THR A 551 7.60 13.32 13.80
C THR A 551 9.07 12.91 13.63
N ASP A 552 9.90 13.27 14.61
CA ASP A 552 11.36 13.24 14.47
C ASP A 552 12.01 12.05 15.20
N ARG A 553 11.22 11.18 15.88
CA ARG A 553 11.74 10.02 16.61
C ARG A 553 11.98 8.77 15.75
N GLU A 554 11.34 8.68 14.58
CA GLU A 554 11.43 7.49 13.74
C GLU A 554 12.87 7.18 13.26
N PRO A 555 13.66 8.16 12.77
CA PRO A 555 15.05 7.92 12.43
C PRO A 555 15.91 7.47 13.62
N ASP A 556 15.63 8.00 14.82
CA ASP A 556 16.35 7.64 16.04
C ASP A 556 16.06 6.20 16.50
N LEU A 557 14.80 5.78 16.41
CA LEU A 557 14.41 4.41 16.76
C LEU A 557 15.01 3.41 15.77
N LEU A 558 14.92 3.69 14.47
CA LEU A 558 15.55 2.87 13.43
C LEU A 558 17.07 2.83 13.60
N PHE A 559 17.71 3.96 13.88
CA PHE A 559 19.13 4.04 14.20
C PHE A 559 19.49 3.14 15.39
N ASN A 560 18.72 3.21 16.48
CA ASN A 560 18.96 2.39 17.68
C ASN A 560 18.77 0.90 17.41
N ILE A 561 17.74 0.52 16.66
CA ILE A 561 17.50 -0.87 16.27
C ILE A 561 18.70 -1.41 15.49
N LEU A 562 19.13 -0.73 14.42
CA LEU A 562 20.26 -1.17 13.60
C LEU A 562 21.56 -1.25 14.40
N ARG A 563 21.83 -0.27 15.26
CA ARG A 563 23.02 -0.25 16.14
C ARG A 563 23.02 -1.40 17.14
N LYS A 564 21.86 -1.82 17.61
CA LYS A 564 21.74 -2.90 18.60
C LYS A 564 21.72 -4.29 17.96
N MET A 565 21.60 -4.41 16.64
CA MET A 565 21.70 -5.68 15.91
C MET A 565 23.18 -6.09 15.68
N ASP A 566 23.98 -6.06 16.75
CA ASP A 566 25.44 -6.24 16.73
C ASP A 566 25.90 -7.68 16.40
N LEU A 567 25.00 -8.66 16.44
CA LEU A 567 25.27 -10.04 16.03
C LEU A 567 24.89 -10.32 14.56
N HIS A 568 24.37 -9.34 13.83
CA HIS A 568 24.02 -9.50 12.42
C HIS A 568 25.28 -9.69 11.55
N GLU A 569 25.28 -10.66 10.64
CA GLU A 569 26.46 -11.00 9.81
C GLU A 569 27.01 -9.79 9.03
N GLY A 570 26.11 -8.99 8.46
CA GLY A 570 26.42 -7.73 7.78
C GLY A 570 26.43 -6.47 8.67
N TYR A 571 26.62 -6.59 9.99
CA TYR A 571 26.52 -5.45 10.92
C TYR A 571 27.45 -4.29 10.53
N HIS A 572 28.74 -4.58 10.34
CA HIS A 572 29.74 -3.55 10.05
C HIS A 572 29.65 -2.99 8.62
N ASP A 573 29.33 -3.83 7.65
CA ASP A 573 29.35 -3.47 6.23
C ASP A 573 28.03 -2.82 5.77
N VAL A 574 26.90 -3.34 6.24
CA VAL A 574 25.57 -2.96 5.76
C VAL A 574 24.83 -2.13 6.80
N LEU A 575 24.65 -2.66 8.03
CA LEU A 575 23.78 -2.02 9.02
C LEU A 575 24.34 -0.68 9.51
N LEU A 576 25.64 -0.61 9.81
CA LEU A 576 26.27 0.65 10.23
C LEU A 576 26.24 1.70 9.12
N GLN A 577 26.43 1.31 7.85
CA GLN A 577 26.32 2.24 6.74
C GLN A 577 24.88 2.79 6.60
N GLN A 578 23.89 1.91 6.69
CA GLN A 578 22.47 2.31 6.66
C GLN A 578 22.11 3.21 7.84
N ALA A 579 22.59 2.89 9.04
CA ALA A 579 22.36 3.67 10.25
C ALA A 579 23.03 5.06 10.19
N ARG A 580 24.24 5.17 9.61
CA ARG A 580 24.88 6.47 9.31
C ARG A 580 24.02 7.32 8.37
N GLY A 581 23.36 6.68 7.39
CA GLY A 581 22.44 7.34 6.47
C GLY A 581 21.19 7.95 7.14
N LEU A 582 20.81 7.49 8.34
CA LEU A 582 19.66 8.02 9.08
C LEU A 582 19.97 9.33 9.83
N ARG A 583 21.25 9.62 10.12
CA ARG A 583 21.69 10.81 10.90
C ARG A 583 22.73 11.64 10.13
N VAL A 584 22.39 12.05 8.91
CA VAL A 584 23.28 12.89 8.09
C VAL A 584 23.43 14.27 8.72
N GLY A 585 24.64 14.60 9.19
CA GLY A 585 25.02 15.96 9.64
C GLY A 585 25.13 16.16 11.15
N GLU A 586 24.79 15.16 11.96
CA GLU A 586 25.09 15.17 13.40
C GLU A 586 26.37 14.37 13.65
N ALA A 587 27.25 14.90 14.51
CA ALA A 587 28.36 14.13 15.07
C ALA A 587 27.76 13.08 16.00
N VAL A 588 27.35 11.96 15.41
CA VAL A 588 26.87 10.81 16.16
C VAL A 588 28.07 10.30 16.94
N ASP A 589 28.02 10.48 18.26
CA ASP A 589 28.83 9.72 19.21
C ASP A 589 28.32 8.27 19.19
N TRP A 590 28.66 7.59 18.10
CA TRP A 590 28.96 6.18 18.19
C TRP A 590 30.03 6.14 19.26
N GLN A 591 29.88 5.39 20.34
CA GLN A 591 31.04 5.00 21.14
C GLN A 591 32.03 4.37 20.14
N GLY A 592 32.96 5.19 19.67
CA GLY A 592 33.19 5.28 18.23
C GLY A 592 34.11 4.22 17.76
N ASP A 593 33.66 3.41 16.80
CA ASP A 593 34.45 2.48 15.97
C ASP A 593 35.77 2.05 16.63
N GLN A 594 35.66 1.59 17.88
CA GLN A 594 36.84 1.45 18.75
C GLN A 594 37.75 0.39 18.18
N ARG A 595 37.19 -0.49 17.35
CA ARG A 595 37.87 -1.52 16.60
C ARG A 595 38.61 -0.99 15.37
N ALA A 596 38.04 -0.09 14.56
CA ALA A 596 38.80 0.55 13.50
C ALA A 596 39.93 1.40 14.09
N LEU A 597 39.63 2.22 15.12
CA LEU A 597 40.64 3.03 15.80
C LEU A 597 41.70 2.16 16.49
N ALA A 598 41.32 1.07 17.17
CA ALA A 598 42.28 0.14 17.76
C ALA A 598 43.08 -0.62 16.71
N SER A 599 42.49 -0.95 15.56
CA SER A 599 43.19 -1.59 14.44
C SER A 599 44.22 -0.63 13.83
N ASP A 600 43.85 0.63 13.64
CA ASP A 600 44.73 1.69 13.14
C ASP A 600 45.90 1.93 14.10
N LEU A 601 45.63 2.08 15.39
CA LEU A 601 46.67 2.24 16.42
C LEU A 601 47.56 0.99 16.55
N TYR A 602 47.00 -0.21 16.42
CA TYR A 602 47.78 -1.45 16.43
C TYR A 602 48.72 -1.53 15.22
N GLY A 603 48.30 -1.02 14.06
CA GLY A 603 49.15 -0.91 12.87
C GLY A 603 50.40 -0.04 13.07
N LEU A 604 50.40 0.84 14.06
CA LEU A 604 51.55 1.67 14.45
C LEU A 604 52.52 0.97 15.42
N VAL A 605 52.14 -0.19 15.98
CA VAL A 605 52.98 -0.95 16.92
C VAL A 605 53.98 -1.82 16.16
N PRO A 606 55.30 -1.58 16.28
CA PRO A 606 56.30 -2.39 15.58
C PRO A 606 56.39 -3.81 16.18
N GLU A 607 56.72 -4.83 15.38
CA GLU A 607 56.84 -6.22 15.84
C GLU A 607 57.76 -6.39 17.06
N ARG A 608 58.80 -5.56 17.18
CA ARG A 608 59.74 -5.54 18.31
C ARG A 608 59.62 -4.28 19.16
N ALA A 609 58.39 -3.80 19.38
CA ALA A 609 58.05 -2.60 20.16
C ALA A 609 58.83 -2.46 21.49
N HIS A 610 59.02 -3.55 22.22
CA HIS A 610 59.74 -3.54 23.50
C HIS A 610 61.22 -3.11 23.40
N LEU A 611 61.89 -3.24 22.24
CA LEU A 611 63.26 -2.77 22.04
C LEU A 611 63.32 -1.25 21.89
N LEU A 612 62.20 -0.63 21.51
CA LEU A 612 62.06 0.80 21.28
C LEU A 612 61.55 1.56 22.51
N SER A 613 61.66 0.95 23.70
CA SER A 613 61.16 1.52 24.95
C SER A 613 62.20 1.47 26.06
N THR A 614 62.22 2.49 26.91
CA THR A 614 62.90 2.48 28.22
C THR A 614 62.07 1.76 29.32
N ASP A 615 60.84 1.34 29.00
CA ASP A 615 59.95 0.50 29.82
C ASP A 615 59.49 -0.78 29.08
N PRO A 616 60.42 -1.69 28.70
CA PRO A 616 60.11 -2.88 27.91
C PRO A 616 59.11 -3.84 28.58
N SER A 617 59.12 -3.92 29.91
CA SER A 617 58.15 -4.73 30.67
C SER A 617 56.75 -4.15 30.60
N GLY A 618 56.61 -2.82 30.69
CA GLY A 618 55.32 -2.12 30.55
C GLY A 618 54.70 -2.28 29.16
N VAL A 619 55.51 -2.30 28.11
CA VAL A 619 55.07 -2.59 26.73
C VAL A 619 54.59 -4.03 26.60
N ARG A 620 55.39 -5.02 27.02
CA ARG A 620 55.03 -6.45 26.92
C ARG A 620 53.76 -6.79 27.70
N ALA A 621 53.62 -6.26 28.92
CA ALA A 621 52.45 -6.52 29.75
C ALA A 621 51.15 -6.01 29.10
N ARG A 622 51.18 -4.84 28.46
CA ARG A 622 50.00 -4.27 27.79
C ARG A 622 49.68 -4.95 26.48
N LEU A 623 50.68 -5.32 25.67
CA LEU A 623 50.44 -6.12 24.46
C LEU A 623 49.83 -7.48 24.80
N ASN A 624 50.32 -8.17 25.83
CA ASN A 624 49.73 -9.43 26.27
C ASN A 624 48.27 -9.27 26.75
N ARG A 625 47.97 -8.19 27.49
CA ARG A 625 46.59 -7.88 27.90
C ARG A 625 45.70 -7.49 26.73
N TYR A 626 46.23 -6.76 25.76
CA TYR A 626 45.54 -6.44 24.51
C TYR A 626 45.21 -7.71 23.74
N ASP A 627 46.18 -8.59 23.49
CA ASP A 627 45.97 -9.83 22.75
C ASP A 627 44.97 -10.77 23.46
N TYR A 628 45.03 -10.84 24.79
CA TYR A 628 44.07 -11.60 25.59
C TYR A 628 42.66 -10.99 25.50
N THR A 629 42.54 -9.69 25.77
CA THR A 629 41.25 -8.98 25.75
C THR A 629 40.64 -8.98 24.35
N ARG A 630 41.45 -8.88 23.29
CA ARG A 630 40.98 -8.91 21.90
C ARG A 630 40.37 -10.28 21.53
N ARG A 631 40.86 -11.37 22.14
CA ARG A 631 40.33 -12.72 21.93
C ARG A 631 39.04 -12.97 22.69
N GLU A 632 38.95 -12.44 23.92
CA GLU A 632 37.80 -12.67 24.82
C GLU A 632 36.67 -11.65 24.63
N ALA A 633 37.00 -10.39 24.33
CA ALA A 633 36.08 -9.26 24.22
C ALA A 633 36.60 -8.24 23.17
N PRO A 634 36.43 -8.52 21.86
CA PRO A 634 37.02 -7.74 20.78
C PRO A 634 36.52 -6.29 20.66
N ASP A 635 35.41 -5.96 21.35
CA ASP A 635 34.81 -4.63 21.35
C ASP A 635 34.94 -3.93 22.74
N SER A 636 35.89 -4.40 23.57
CA SER A 636 36.15 -3.82 24.88
C SER A 636 36.83 -2.45 24.78
N GLU A 637 36.28 -1.46 25.50
CA GLU A 637 36.86 -0.11 25.63
C GLU A 637 38.30 -0.11 26.18
N GLN A 638 38.70 -1.20 26.84
CA GLN A 638 40.06 -1.36 27.37
C GLN A 638 41.11 -1.55 26.26
N LEU A 639 40.72 -2.01 25.07
CA LEU A 639 41.63 -2.28 23.95
C LEU A 639 42.37 -1.01 23.51
N LEU A 640 41.66 0.11 23.39
CA LEU A 640 42.24 1.41 23.10
C LEU A 640 43.20 1.86 24.21
N GLY A 641 42.81 1.69 25.48
CA GLY A 641 43.64 2.03 26.62
C GLY A 641 44.96 1.26 26.65
N TYR A 642 44.95 -0.02 26.27
CA TYR A 642 46.18 -0.81 26.16
C TYR A 642 47.11 -0.29 25.06
N LEU A 643 46.59 0.01 23.87
CA LEU A 643 47.39 0.51 22.75
C LEU A 643 47.95 1.90 23.00
N VAL A 644 47.15 2.82 23.55
CA VAL A 644 47.63 4.14 23.99
C VAL A 644 48.79 3.99 24.99
N GLY A 645 48.63 3.09 25.96
CA GLY A 645 49.67 2.78 26.93
C GLY A 645 50.94 2.15 26.31
N VAL A 646 50.84 1.48 25.17
CA VAL A 646 52.00 0.97 24.42
C VAL A 646 52.68 2.11 23.65
N LEU A 647 51.94 2.85 22.82
CA LEU A 647 52.49 3.88 21.94
C LEU A 647 53.24 4.97 22.72
N ILE A 648 52.68 5.42 23.84
CA ILE A 648 53.30 6.42 24.70
C ILE A 648 54.62 5.95 25.33
N ARG A 649 54.86 4.63 25.39
CA ARG A 649 56.09 4.04 25.94
C ARG A 649 57.18 3.81 24.90
N LEU A 650 56.93 4.05 23.60
CA LEU A 650 57.91 3.81 22.53
C LEU A 650 58.91 4.97 22.37
N ASP A 651 59.48 5.44 23.48
CA ASP A 651 60.32 6.64 23.58
C ASP A 651 61.65 6.58 22.83
N ARG A 652 62.06 5.40 22.35
CA ARG A 652 63.25 5.23 21.50
C ARG A 652 62.90 5.08 20.01
N SER A 653 61.62 5.21 19.65
CA SER A 653 61.19 5.23 18.25
C SER A 653 61.66 6.53 17.57
N GLN A 654 62.10 6.44 16.32
CA GLN A 654 62.42 7.62 15.52
C GLN A 654 61.18 8.46 15.18
N GLN A 655 59.99 7.85 15.28
CA GLN A 655 58.68 8.46 15.04
C GLN A 655 57.94 8.76 16.35
N TYR A 656 58.64 8.87 17.48
CA TYR A 656 57.97 8.99 18.78
C TYR A 656 57.03 10.21 18.86
N GLU A 657 57.41 11.32 18.24
CA GLU A 657 56.58 12.53 18.18
C GLU A 657 55.26 12.27 17.45
N ASP A 658 55.31 11.63 16.29
CA ASP A 658 54.12 11.25 15.51
C ASP A 658 53.21 10.30 16.30
N LEU A 659 53.80 9.36 17.06
CA LEU A 659 53.05 8.44 17.90
C LEU A 659 52.31 9.18 19.04
N VAL A 660 52.92 10.21 19.61
CA VAL A 660 52.27 11.04 20.64
C VAL A 660 51.14 11.87 20.03
N GLU A 661 51.31 12.40 18.82
CA GLU A 661 50.23 13.09 18.09
C GLU A 661 49.05 12.17 17.82
N ARG A 662 49.31 10.93 17.37
CA ARG A 662 48.25 9.92 17.21
C ARG A 662 47.53 9.60 18.53
N VAL A 663 48.24 9.57 19.65
CA VAL A 663 47.62 9.41 20.98
C VAL A 663 46.75 10.61 21.36
N ILE A 664 47.10 11.83 20.94
CA ILE A 664 46.28 13.03 21.15
C ILE A 664 44.98 12.97 20.34
N GLU A 665 45.04 12.50 19.09
CA GLU A 665 43.88 12.33 18.22
C GLU A 665 42.84 11.34 18.77
N VAL A 666 43.24 10.41 19.63
CA VAL A 666 42.32 9.48 20.33
C VAL A 666 41.38 10.22 21.30
N GLY A 667 41.74 11.42 21.76
CA GLY A 667 40.88 12.25 22.61
C GLY A 667 40.64 11.68 24.02
N GLU A 668 39.43 11.85 24.55
CA GLU A 668 39.09 11.50 25.95
C GLU A 668 39.34 10.03 26.29
N GLY A 669 39.22 9.12 25.31
CA GLY A 669 39.47 7.68 25.47
C GLY A 669 40.92 7.35 25.88
N ALA A 670 41.88 8.24 25.62
CA ALA A 670 43.28 8.06 26.00
C ALA A 670 43.57 8.43 27.47
N VAL A 671 42.70 9.24 28.11
CA VAL A 671 42.95 9.85 29.42
C VAL A 671 43.20 8.83 30.55
N PRO A 672 42.41 7.74 30.70
CA PRO A 672 42.63 6.77 31.76
C PRO A 672 44.00 6.08 31.65
N ALA A 673 44.40 5.71 30.44
CA ALA A 673 45.68 5.07 30.16
C ALA A 673 46.86 6.00 30.46
N LEU A 674 46.77 7.27 30.05
CA LEU A 674 47.81 8.28 30.30
C LEU A 674 48.00 8.55 31.80
N ARG A 675 46.90 8.65 32.56
CA ARG A 675 46.96 8.79 34.03
C ARG A 675 47.59 7.58 34.70
N GLU A 676 47.26 6.37 34.24
CA GLU A 676 47.87 5.12 34.72
C GLU A 676 49.40 5.11 34.48
N VAL A 677 49.85 5.55 33.29
CA VAL A 677 51.28 5.68 32.97
C VAL A 677 51.98 6.63 33.93
N LEU A 678 51.40 7.81 34.17
CA LEU A 678 52.00 8.81 35.06
C LEU A 678 52.04 8.36 36.52
N ALA A 679 51.02 7.63 36.99
CA ALA A 679 51.01 7.05 38.33
C ALA A 679 52.11 5.99 38.53
N GLN A 680 52.44 5.24 37.47
CA GLN A 680 53.48 4.21 37.50
C GLN A 680 54.91 4.79 37.40
N LEU A 681 55.08 5.96 36.77
CA LEU A 681 56.37 6.61 36.56
C LEU A 681 56.62 7.68 37.62
N GLY A 682 57.27 7.31 38.73
CA GLY A 682 57.66 8.27 39.77
C GLY A 682 58.57 9.41 39.26
N THR A 683 58.58 10.54 39.96
CA THR A 683 59.34 11.77 39.57
C THR A 683 60.85 11.59 39.52
N GLY A 684 61.40 10.56 40.19
CA GLY A 684 62.85 10.29 40.27
C GLY A 684 63.42 9.37 39.17
N GLN A 685 62.61 8.85 38.24
CA GLN A 685 63.09 7.91 37.22
C GLN A 685 63.65 8.63 35.99
N VAL A 686 64.91 9.07 36.08
CA VAL A 686 65.62 9.83 35.02
C VAL A 686 65.56 9.14 33.66
N HIS A 687 65.64 7.80 33.63
CA HIS A 687 65.68 7.01 32.40
C HIS A 687 64.31 6.85 31.69
N ARG A 688 63.20 7.35 32.27
CA ARG A 688 61.84 7.30 31.67
C ARG A 688 61.21 8.68 31.52
N GLN A 689 62.02 9.74 31.58
CA GLN A 689 61.54 11.12 31.48
C GLN A 689 60.82 11.40 30.16
N VAL A 690 61.27 10.81 29.04
CA VAL A 690 60.66 11.02 27.72
C VAL A 690 59.23 10.47 27.65
N ILE A 691 58.99 9.28 28.23
CA ILE A 691 57.64 8.70 28.36
C ILE A 691 56.74 9.61 29.21
N ARG A 692 57.26 10.08 30.35
CA ARG A 692 56.52 10.96 31.26
C ARG A 692 56.17 12.30 30.61
N GLN A 693 57.11 12.91 29.88
CA GLN A 693 56.90 14.17 29.16
C GLN A 693 55.87 13.99 28.03
N GLY A 694 55.97 12.91 27.26
CA GLY A 694 54.98 12.59 26.22
C GLY A 694 53.58 12.41 26.79
N ALA A 695 53.44 11.68 27.90
CA ALA A 695 52.14 11.46 28.54
C ALA A 695 51.53 12.74 29.14
N LEU A 696 52.35 13.60 29.76
CA LEU A 696 51.91 14.91 30.24
C LEU A 696 51.47 15.82 29.10
N ARG A 697 52.24 15.86 28.00
CA ARG A 697 51.90 16.66 26.81
C ARG A 697 50.58 16.19 26.21
N ALA A 698 50.40 14.89 26.03
CA ALA A 698 49.17 14.33 25.49
C ALA A 698 47.96 14.69 26.37
N LEU A 699 48.08 14.53 27.70
CA LEU A 699 47.02 14.93 28.64
C LEU A 699 46.70 16.42 28.59
N GLN A 700 47.72 17.28 28.50
CA GLN A 700 47.55 18.73 28.40
C GLN A 700 46.78 19.15 27.15
N MET A 701 47.07 18.49 26.02
CA MET A 701 46.40 18.78 24.75
C MET A 701 44.98 18.22 24.69
N ILE A 702 44.74 17.04 25.26
CA ILE A 702 43.40 16.42 25.30
C ILE A 702 42.46 17.16 26.27
N ALA A 703 42.95 17.55 27.46
CA ALA A 703 42.10 18.10 28.52
C ALA A 703 41.77 19.60 28.37
N GLY A 704 42.34 20.29 27.37
CA GLY A 704 42.06 21.70 27.10
C GLY A 704 42.34 22.65 28.28
N LEU A 705 43.61 23.11 28.38
CA LEU A 705 44.14 24.28 29.14
C LEU A 705 44.86 24.04 30.49
N ARG A 706 46.01 24.74 30.62
CA ARG A 706 46.84 25.08 31.81
C ARG A 706 46.99 23.99 32.88
N VAL A 707 48.15 23.34 32.88
CA VAL A 707 48.68 22.68 34.08
C VAL A 707 49.42 23.74 34.90
N GLU A 708 48.89 24.06 36.09
CA GLU A 708 49.69 24.59 37.20
C GLU A 708 50.58 23.49 37.79
#